data_AF-A0A484PK25-F1
#
_entry.id   AF-A0A484PK25-F1
#
_cell.length_a   1.000
_cell.length_b   1.000
_cell.length_c   1.000
_cell.angle_alpha   90.00
_cell.angle_beta   90.00
_cell.angle_gamma   90.00
#
_symmetry.space_group_name_H-M   'P 1'
#
loop_
_entity.id
_entity.type
_entity.pdbx_description
1 polymer ?
#
loop_
_entity_poly.entity_id
_entity_poly.type
_entity_poly.pdbx_seq_one_letter_code
_entity_poly.pdbx_strand_id
1 'polypeptide(L)'
;MSRRPINQDEPARAETQASNAQQDARTLPAVSSSAPPVVTVNPLRRALLKLGASSWLLPSMGAAGLLSACGGSDNDDPPTGTPGEPQPDPETPIEDGRISSFGLAVLPDTQFYSRYSTVDTGNQFDALYGSEPFRAQTQWIVDNAQALKVPFVIHVGDIVDRATVQAEWEVADAAMKVLEDGGVPYSILAGNHDVRSPIGYGDDPVNGTDEDRDLAMEPYLDWFSAARAASQPTFGQRDASGFHEYHIFTAEGQRFLVLSMSWRASDAALAWARQVLRDHPTLPAILVNHDLLNIDRDGVSPLETPYGLMLWDKLIRDNDQIFMTLNGHFHGTAHLTKLNDFGNAVEQMVIDFQMAYQGGNGLMRFYEFDLTGNRIKALSFSPWVPQKPADKLNEFDQAMLTGPNEQFEIEMHFAQRFARFNPEFAAAEPSNLPLAEAATALVLGNFQDLEPPVRTPAADADDYPKIAETLAHWRFVGAAGNAVADGATVADLSGNGNDLTRGALNVPPTNTAQLSDLQWVGDKHFLSASPGSVSFRNASGAPRLSYFHTAAGAPLNAETFDSGYTVEAFVKLDKNWTADTNAWMNIMTRGGRRGNIPGFSGGPQSPPLQFAISNLREVQWEVATQDNKASRTNWSGEIMLDTWLHIAIVNDPATRATTMYVEGAPVLRNAVDGSGLATLDEPWYVGAGFWDAGPPSNGFLGDISEIRVVSRPLAPAEWLTARETR
;
A
#
# COMPACT_ATOMS: atom_id res chain seq x y z
N MET A 1 -32.03 41.00 -3.67
CA MET A 1 -33.22 41.19 -2.80
C MET A 1 -33.02 40.31 -1.57
N SER A 2 -32.65 40.91 -0.44
CA SER A 2 -33.48 41.04 0.76
C SER A 2 -33.53 39.80 1.68
N ARG A 3 -32.76 39.91 2.79
CA ARG A 3 -33.13 39.63 4.20
C ARG A 3 -33.06 38.16 4.65
N ARG A 4 -32.13 37.75 5.53
CA ARG A 4 -31.90 38.05 6.98
C ARG A 4 -32.37 36.85 7.88
N PRO A 5 -31.82 36.73 9.11
CA PRO A 5 -31.32 35.48 9.72
C PRO A 5 -32.13 35.03 10.95
N ILE A 6 -31.71 33.94 11.61
CA ILE A 6 -32.10 33.63 13.00
C ILE A 6 -30.86 33.19 13.81
N ASN A 7 -30.56 33.98 14.83
CA ASN A 7 -29.77 33.67 16.03
C ASN A 7 -30.67 32.92 17.05
N GLN A 8 -30.09 32.09 17.93
CA GLN A 8 -30.11 32.29 19.40
C GLN A 8 -29.44 31.15 20.20
N ASP A 9 -28.32 31.51 20.84
CA ASP A 9 -27.80 31.26 22.20
C ASP A 9 -28.47 30.24 23.17
N GLU A 10 -27.64 29.30 23.68
CA GLU A 10 -27.28 28.91 25.08
C GLU A 10 -28.36 28.63 26.20
N PRO A 11 -28.01 28.04 27.40
CA PRO A 11 -26.91 27.14 27.82
C PRO A 11 -27.27 26.00 28.83
N ALA A 12 -26.26 25.14 29.11
CA ALA A 12 -25.86 24.48 30.38
C ALA A 12 -26.77 23.48 31.14
N ARG A 13 -26.19 22.31 31.49
CA ARG A 13 -26.03 21.84 32.89
C ARG A 13 -25.04 20.67 33.03
N ALA A 14 -24.18 20.80 34.04
CA ALA A 14 -23.20 19.84 34.52
C ALA A 14 -23.82 18.88 35.55
N GLU A 15 -23.24 17.68 35.69
CA GLU A 15 -23.25 16.93 36.94
C GLU A 15 -21.97 16.07 37.08
N THR A 16 -21.33 16.24 38.22
CA THR A 16 -20.11 15.60 38.74
C THR A 16 -20.48 14.39 39.59
N GLN A 17 -19.65 13.34 39.59
CA GLN A 17 -19.28 12.62 40.84
C GLN A 17 -18.10 11.67 40.65
N ALA A 18 -17.29 11.58 41.71
CA ALA A 18 -16.02 10.89 41.84
C ALA A 18 -16.08 9.81 42.93
N SER A 19 -15.16 8.83 42.88
CA SER A 19 -14.39 8.22 44.01
C SER A 19 -13.84 6.84 43.58
N ASN A 20 -12.52 6.66 43.50
CA ASN A 20 -11.55 6.22 44.53
C ASN A 20 -11.64 4.74 44.96
N ALA A 21 -10.56 3.98 44.71
CA ALA A 21 -9.92 3.11 45.72
C ALA A 21 -8.52 2.63 45.25
N GLN A 22 -7.51 2.94 46.07
CA GLN A 22 -6.16 2.35 46.08
C GLN A 22 -6.17 0.99 46.77
N GLN A 23 -5.19 0.13 46.47
CA GLN A 23 -4.43 -0.58 47.53
C GLN A 23 -3.08 -1.13 47.03
N ASP A 24 -2.09 -0.99 47.93
CA ASP A 24 -0.67 -1.30 47.85
C ASP A 24 -0.31 -2.79 47.76
N ALA A 25 0.91 -3.13 47.31
CA ALA A 25 1.97 -3.65 48.19
C ALA A 25 3.22 -4.24 47.49
N ARG A 26 4.39 -3.78 47.98
CA ARG A 26 5.68 -4.47 48.24
C ARG A 26 6.77 -4.57 47.16
N THR A 27 7.89 -3.94 47.54
CA THR A 27 9.28 -4.08 47.09
C THR A 27 9.98 -5.34 47.66
N LEU A 28 10.96 -5.90 46.92
CA LEU A 28 12.40 -6.05 47.27
C LEU A 28 13.17 -6.87 46.17
N PRO A 29 14.53 -6.79 46.08
CA PRO A 29 15.30 -6.86 44.82
C PRO A 29 16.20 -8.10 44.64
N ALA A 30 16.74 -8.35 43.42
CA ALA A 30 18.16 -8.63 43.13
C ALA A 30 18.44 -9.11 41.67
N VAL A 31 19.33 -8.36 41.00
CA VAL A 31 20.40 -8.67 40.02
C VAL A 31 20.56 -10.14 39.52
N SER A 32 20.55 -10.37 38.20
CA SER A 32 21.73 -10.87 37.45
C SER A 32 21.54 -10.84 35.92
N SER A 33 22.66 -10.69 35.23
CA SER A 33 22.91 -10.56 33.79
C SER A 33 22.14 -11.50 32.87
N SER A 34 21.65 -10.95 31.77
CA SER A 34 21.55 -11.68 30.49
C SER A 34 21.82 -10.70 29.35
N ALA A 35 22.66 -11.12 28.41
CA ALA A 35 22.91 -10.42 27.14
C ALA A 35 21.58 -10.01 26.47
N PRO A 36 21.55 -8.89 25.71
CA PRO A 36 20.32 -8.47 25.05
C PRO A 36 19.83 -9.60 24.13
N PRO A 37 18.52 -9.91 24.16
CA PRO A 37 17.96 -10.90 23.26
C PRO A 37 18.16 -10.42 21.82
N VAL A 38 18.65 -11.32 20.97
CA VAL A 38 18.50 -11.17 19.52
C VAL A 38 17.00 -11.14 19.26
N VAL A 39 16.45 -9.94 19.04
CA VAL A 39 15.07 -9.78 18.62
C VAL A 39 15.00 -10.28 17.19
N THR A 40 14.58 -11.53 17.01
CA THR A 40 14.10 -12.01 15.73
C THR A 40 12.95 -11.10 15.30
N VAL A 41 13.13 -10.44 14.16
CA VAL A 41 12.13 -9.57 13.54
C VAL A 41 10.80 -10.32 13.48
N ASN A 42 9.79 -9.79 14.16
CA ASN A 42 8.44 -10.36 14.17
C ASN A 42 7.93 -10.44 12.71
N PRO A 43 7.44 -11.60 12.22
CA PRO A 43 6.91 -11.75 10.85
C PRO A 43 5.79 -10.74 10.53
N LEU A 44 5.13 -10.17 11.55
CA LEU A 44 4.20 -9.05 11.40
C LEU A 44 4.81 -7.83 10.71
N ARG A 45 6.13 -7.61 10.76
CA ARG A 45 6.78 -6.49 10.05
C ARG A 45 6.75 -6.61 8.52
N ARG A 46 6.65 -7.82 7.98
CA ARG A 46 6.58 -8.04 6.51
C ARG A 46 5.17 -7.83 5.95
N ALA A 47 4.14 -7.93 6.81
CA ALA A 47 2.77 -7.54 6.48
C ALA A 47 2.55 -6.01 6.49
N LEU A 48 3.48 -5.22 7.05
CA LEU A 48 3.29 -3.79 7.31
C LEU A 48 3.21 -2.90 6.06
N LEU A 49 3.69 -3.37 4.90
CA LEU A 49 3.50 -2.69 3.62
C LEU A 49 2.23 -3.15 2.88
N LYS A 50 1.48 -4.12 3.41
CA LYS A 50 0.25 -4.64 2.80
C LYS A 50 -1.02 -3.98 3.35
N LEU A 51 -0.95 -3.31 4.49
CA LEU A 51 -2.13 -2.86 5.26
C LEU A 51 -2.54 -1.39 5.05
N GLY A 52 -2.02 -0.72 4.03
CA GLY A 52 -2.43 0.65 3.71
C GLY A 52 -3.83 0.69 3.06
N ALA A 53 -4.79 1.30 3.75
CA ALA A 53 -6.14 1.64 3.29
C ALA A 53 -7.21 0.52 3.20
N SER A 54 -7.38 -0.31 4.24
CA SER A 54 -8.63 -1.08 4.43
C SER A 54 -9.72 -0.26 5.14
N SER A 55 -9.98 0.96 4.67
CA SER A 55 -11.04 1.80 5.24
C SER A 55 -11.55 2.87 4.27
N TRP A 56 -12.23 2.41 3.23
CA TRP A 56 -13.36 3.11 2.66
C TRP A 56 -14.52 2.11 2.55
N LEU A 57 -15.74 2.58 2.89
CA LEU A 57 -17.01 1.84 3.00
C LEU A 57 -17.32 1.17 4.36
N LEU A 58 -17.57 1.98 5.39
CA LEU A 58 -18.62 1.66 6.38
C LEU A 58 -19.36 2.95 6.79
N PRO A 59 -20.67 3.06 6.53
CA PRO A 59 -21.53 3.97 7.27
C PRO A 59 -21.77 3.42 8.69
N SER A 60 -21.89 4.36 9.61
CA SER A 60 -22.28 4.20 11.00
C SER A 60 -23.46 3.26 11.23
N MET A 61 -23.26 2.18 11.99
CA MET A 61 -24.35 1.44 12.63
C MET A 61 -24.35 1.74 14.12
N GLY A 62 -25.41 2.41 14.56
CA GLY A 62 -25.70 2.67 15.97
C GLY A 62 -25.96 1.37 16.73
N ALA A 63 -25.41 1.29 17.93
CA ALA A 63 -25.66 0.23 18.88
C ALA A 63 -27.11 0.26 19.40
N ALA A 64 -27.76 -0.90 19.44
CA ALA A 64 -28.85 -1.17 20.38
C ALA A 64 -28.97 -2.67 20.69
N GLY A 65 -28.80 -3.01 21.98
CA GLY A 65 -29.62 -4.03 22.65
C GLY A 65 -29.08 -5.46 22.73
N LEU A 66 -28.23 -5.71 23.72
CA LEU A 66 -28.18 -7.00 24.43
C LEU A 66 -29.39 -7.11 25.37
N LEU A 67 -30.01 -8.30 25.46
CA LEU A 67 -30.46 -8.96 26.71
C LEU A 67 -31.01 -10.39 26.43
N SER A 68 -30.31 -11.42 26.96
CA SER A 68 -30.75 -12.56 27.82
C SER A 68 -32.17 -13.16 27.64
N ALA A 69 -32.50 -14.45 27.81
CA ALA A 69 -31.86 -15.76 27.94
C ALA A 69 -33.00 -16.82 28.13
N CYS A 70 -32.62 -18.11 28.07
CA CYS A 70 -33.22 -19.31 28.71
C CYS A 70 -34.41 -20.08 28.08
N GLY A 71 -34.15 -21.40 27.91
CA GLY A 71 -35.09 -22.53 28.00
C GLY A 71 -35.57 -23.08 26.64
N GLY A 72 -35.57 -24.37 26.32
CA GLY A 72 -35.26 -25.61 27.04
C GLY A 72 -35.81 -26.82 26.24
N SER A 73 -35.19 -27.98 26.43
CA SER A 73 -35.65 -29.39 26.23
C SER A 73 -35.97 -29.94 24.82
N ASP A 74 -35.20 -31.00 24.49
CA ASP A 74 -35.58 -32.36 24.07
C ASP A 74 -36.39 -32.61 22.77
N ASN A 75 -35.77 -33.27 21.77
CA ASN A 75 -35.91 -34.72 21.51
C ASN A 75 -35.45 -35.14 20.09
N ASP A 76 -34.82 -36.32 20.07
CA ASP A 76 -34.79 -37.37 19.03
C ASP A 76 -34.08 -37.16 17.68
N ASP A 77 -32.83 -37.67 17.62
CA ASP A 77 -32.18 -38.15 16.40
C ASP A 77 -32.68 -39.57 16.00
N PRO A 78 -32.81 -39.87 14.70
CA PRO A 78 -32.58 -41.21 14.17
C PRO A 78 -31.27 -41.27 13.33
N PRO A 79 -30.62 -42.44 13.23
CA PRO A 79 -29.27 -42.54 12.71
C PRO A 79 -29.26 -42.59 11.17
N THR A 80 -28.41 -41.78 10.53
CA THR A 80 -28.03 -41.95 9.12
C THR A 80 -26.52 -42.09 9.01
N GLY A 81 -26.10 -43.15 8.33
CA GLY A 81 -24.73 -43.61 8.27
C GLY A 81 -23.77 -42.60 7.65
N THR A 82 -22.55 -42.60 8.16
CA THR A 82 -21.40 -41.85 7.65
C THR A 82 -21.10 -42.30 6.21
N PRO A 83 -21.09 -41.40 5.21
CA PRO A 83 -20.41 -41.67 3.95
C PRO A 83 -18.90 -41.76 4.23
N GLY A 84 -18.25 -42.83 3.80
CA GLY A 84 -16.80 -43.00 3.93
C GLY A 84 -16.05 -41.90 3.18
N GLU A 85 -14.92 -41.47 3.75
CA GLU A 85 -13.92 -40.67 3.03
C GLU A 85 -13.59 -41.32 1.68
N PRO A 86 -13.51 -40.53 0.59
CA PRO A 86 -12.94 -41.03 -0.65
C PRO A 86 -11.46 -41.36 -0.40
N GLN A 87 -11.11 -42.62 -0.60
CA GLN A 87 -9.72 -43.07 -0.60
C GLN A 87 -9.01 -42.42 -1.81
N PRO A 88 -7.83 -41.80 -1.66
CA PRO A 88 -7.10 -41.26 -2.80
C PRO A 88 -6.78 -42.39 -3.77
N ASP A 89 -7.02 -42.15 -5.06
CA ASP A 89 -6.60 -43.05 -6.12
C ASP A 89 -5.06 -43.18 -6.08
N PRO A 90 -4.51 -44.38 -6.34
CA PRO A 90 -3.07 -44.56 -6.36
C PRO A 90 -2.47 -43.73 -7.50
N GLU A 91 -1.68 -42.71 -7.14
CA GLU A 91 -0.82 -41.97 -8.08
C GLU A 91 -0.03 -43.00 -8.91
N THR A 92 -0.33 -43.08 -10.20
CA THR A 92 0.45 -43.89 -11.12
C THR A 92 1.77 -43.15 -11.34
N PRO A 93 2.94 -43.73 -11.01
CA PRO A 93 4.21 -43.02 -11.16
C PRO A 93 4.46 -42.71 -12.64
N ILE A 94 4.48 -41.43 -13.01
CA ILE A 94 4.92 -41.04 -14.34
C ILE A 94 6.44 -41.23 -14.39
N GLU A 95 6.90 -42.28 -15.10
CA GLU A 95 8.29 -42.77 -15.12
C GLU A 95 9.36 -41.75 -15.59
N ASP A 96 8.98 -40.55 -16.08
CA ASP A 96 9.90 -39.48 -16.54
C ASP A 96 9.53 -38.08 -16.00
N GLY A 97 8.61 -37.97 -15.03
CA GLY A 97 8.22 -36.70 -14.39
C GLY A 97 7.54 -35.65 -15.30
N ARG A 98 7.17 -36.00 -16.54
CA ARG A 98 6.43 -35.11 -17.45
C ARG A 98 4.94 -35.07 -17.13
N ILE A 99 4.30 -33.95 -17.39
CA ILE A 99 2.88 -33.71 -17.14
C ILE A 99 2.21 -33.05 -18.36
N SER A 100 0.88 -33.13 -18.42
CA SER A 100 0.08 -32.28 -19.31
C SER A 100 -0.27 -31.03 -18.54
N SER A 101 0.39 -29.93 -18.87
CA SER A 101 0.19 -28.66 -18.16
C SER A 101 0.33 -27.44 -19.04
N PHE A 102 -0.29 -26.34 -18.63
CA PHE A 102 -0.11 -25.04 -19.25
C PHE A 102 -0.02 -23.93 -18.20
N GLY A 103 0.63 -22.83 -18.57
CA GLY A 103 0.77 -21.65 -17.73
C GLY A 103 -0.32 -20.61 -17.99
N LEU A 104 -0.69 -19.82 -16.99
CA LEU A 104 -1.53 -18.63 -17.13
C LEU A 104 -0.88 -17.49 -16.34
N ALA A 105 -0.54 -16.41 -17.04
CA ALA A 105 0.03 -15.22 -16.40
C ALA A 105 -1.07 -14.21 -16.08
N VAL A 106 -0.99 -13.59 -14.90
CA VAL A 106 -1.90 -12.54 -14.46
C VAL A 106 -1.11 -11.30 -14.06
N LEU A 107 -1.38 -10.19 -14.76
CA LEU A 107 -0.93 -8.86 -14.43
C LEU A 107 -1.90 -8.28 -13.37
N PRO A 108 -1.40 -7.84 -12.20
CA PRO A 108 -2.21 -7.26 -11.14
C PRO A 108 -2.63 -5.82 -11.50
N ASP A 109 -3.21 -5.08 -10.55
CA ASP A 109 -3.42 -3.64 -10.67
C ASP A 109 -2.09 -2.90 -10.88
N THR A 110 -1.97 -2.19 -12.01
CA THR A 110 -0.71 -1.56 -12.47
C THR A 110 -0.70 -0.04 -12.34
N GLN A 111 -1.73 0.56 -11.74
CA GLN A 111 -1.97 2.01 -11.77
C GLN A 111 -0.77 2.86 -11.36
N PHE A 112 -0.01 2.42 -10.36
CA PHE A 112 1.18 3.15 -9.90
C PHE A 112 2.38 2.98 -10.82
N TYR A 113 2.49 1.88 -11.55
CA TYR A 113 3.51 1.75 -12.59
C TYR A 113 3.27 2.78 -13.70
N SER A 114 2.02 2.93 -14.13
CA SER A 114 1.62 3.93 -15.12
C SER A 114 1.83 5.36 -14.62
N ARG A 115 1.44 5.65 -13.36
CA ARG A 115 1.59 6.99 -12.77
C ARG A 115 3.03 7.44 -12.63
N TYR A 116 3.89 6.61 -12.04
CA TYR A 116 5.25 7.03 -11.64
C TYR A 116 6.32 6.81 -12.70
N SER A 117 5.95 6.30 -13.90
CA SER A 117 6.82 6.25 -15.08
C SER A 117 6.62 7.46 -16.03
N THR A 118 5.79 8.43 -15.64
CA THR A 118 5.55 9.63 -16.47
C THR A 118 6.66 10.66 -16.33
N VAL A 119 6.89 11.47 -17.38
CA VAL A 119 7.85 12.58 -17.36
C VAL A 119 7.56 13.57 -16.23
N ASP A 120 6.29 13.88 -15.98
CA ASP A 120 5.87 14.83 -14.93
C ASP A 120 6.18 14.35 -13.51
N THR A 121 6.27 13.03 -13.31
CA THR A 121 6.71 12.44 -12.04
C THR A 121 8.22 12.20 -12.01
N GLY A 122 8.94 12.56 -13.07
CA GLY A 122 10.37 12.37 -13.23
C GLY A 122 10.78 10.96 -13.65
N ASN A 123 9.83 10.14 -14.14
CA ASN A 123 10.02 8.72 -14.44
C ASN A 123 10.81 8.01 -13.33
N GLN A 124 10.23 7.94 -12.14
CA GLN A 124 10.96 7.56 -10.93
C GLN A 124 11.58 6.18 -11.01
N PHE A 125 10.92 5.23 -11.68
CA PHE A 125 11.45 3.87 -11.82
C PHE A 125 12.68 3.84 -12.71
N ASP A 126 12.60 4.38 -13.93
CA ASP A 126 13.76 4.43 -14.83
C ASP A 126 14.89 5.30 -14.27
N ALA A 127 14.56 6.43 -13.65
CA ALA A 127 15.56 7.31 -13.03
C ALA A 127 16.31 6.64 -11.88
N LEU A 128 15.64 5.81 -11.07
CA LEU A 128 16.26 5.14 -9.91
C LEU A 128 16.89 3.79 -10.26
N TYR A 129 16.29 3.03 -11.19
CA TYR A 129 16.61 1.62 -11.43
C TYR A 129 16.98 1.31 -12.89
N GLY A 130 16.89 2.28 -13.82
CA GLY A 130 17.18 2.09 -15.24
C GLY A 130 16.22 1.14 -15.97
N SER A 131 15.06 0.88 -15.37
CA SER A 131 14.03 -0.02 -15.89
C SER A 131 12.68 0.26 -15.21
N GLU A 132 11.59 -0.14 -15.87
CA GLU A 132 10.22 0.08 -15.41
C GLU A 132 9.48 -1.23 -15.12
N PRO A 133 8.71 -1.34 -14.03
CA PRO A 133 8.06 -2.57 -13.61
C PRO A 133 7.00 -3.10 -14.60
N PHE A 134 6.14 -2.23 -15.15
CA PHE A 134 5.07 -2.68 -16.05
C PHE A 134 5.63 -3.31 -17.33
N ARG A 135 6.61 -2.64 -17.95
CA ARG A 135 7.32 -3.17 -19.11
C ARG A 135 8.12 -4.44 -18.78
N ALA A 136 8.72 -4.52 -17.59
CA ALA A 136 9.43 -5.72 -17.16
C ALA A 136 8.51 -6.94 -17.05
N GLN A 137 7.28 -6.77 -16.57
CA GLN A 137 6.28 -7.84 -16.53
C GLN A 137 5.89 -8.31 -17.94
N THR A 138 5.50 -7.39 -18.83
CA THR A 138 5.04 -7.75 -20.17
C THR A 138 6.16 -8.33 -21.02
N GLN A 139 7.38 -7.79 -20.91
CA GLN A 139 8.56 -8.33 -21.60
C GLN A 139 8.91 -9.74 -21.11
N TRP A 140 8.91 -9.96 -19.79
CA TRP A 140 9.18 -11.30 -19.24
C TRP A 140 8.15 -12.32 -19.71
N ILE A 141 6.87 -11.94 -19.79
CA ILE A 141 5.84 -12.82 -20.34
C ILE A 141 6.16 -13.19 -21.79
N VAL A 142 6.45 -12.21 -22.67
CA VAL A 142 6.78 -12.47 -24.08
C VAL A 142 7.98 -13.39 -24.21
N ASP A 143 9.05 -13.13 -23.45
CA ASP A 143 10.30 -13.89 -23.53
C ASP A 143 10.11 -15.35 -23.09
N ASN A 144 9.12 -15.62 -22.23
CA ASN A 144 8.95 -16.94 -21.59
C ASN A 144 7.67 -17.68 -21.98
N ALA A 145 6.73 -17.05 -22.71
CA ALA A 145 5.42 -17.62 -23.02
C ALA A 145 5.51 -19.01 -23.69
N GLN A 146 6.47 -19.19 -24.63
CA GLN A 146 6.67 -20.47 -25.30
C GLN A 146 7.21 -21.57 -24.36
N ALA A 147 8.15 -21.20 -23.48
CA ALA A 147 8.79 -22.11 -22.53
C ALA A 147 7.79 -22.54 -21.44
N LEU A 148 6.98 -21.59 -20.97
CA LEU A 148 5.99 -21.78 -19.92
C LEU A 148 4.59 -22.15 -20.41
N LYS A 149 4.45 -22.44 -21.71
CA LYS A 149 3.18 -22.82 -22.35
C LYS A 149 2.04 -21.87 -21.98
N VAL A 150 2.30 -20.56 -21.99
CA VAL A 150 1.30 -19.53 -21.67
C VAL A 150 0.46 -19.26 -22.91
N PRO A 151 -0.81 -19.70 -22.96
CA PRO A 151 -1.68 -19.48 -24.11
C PRO A 151 -2.38 -18.11 -24.04
N PHE A 152 -2.39 -17.49 -22.86
CA PHE A 152 -3.20 -16.31 -22.55
C PHE A 152 -2.68 -15.58 -21.31
N VAL A 153 -2.90 -14.27 -21.25
CA VAL A 153 -2.59 -13.39 -20.11
C VAL A 153 -3.86 -12.68 -19.64
N ILE A 154 -4.00 -12.47 -18.34
CA ILE A 154 -5.12 -11.72 -17.76
C ILE A 154 -4.60 -10.47 -17.09
N HIS A 155 -5.20 -9.30 -17.35
CA HIS A 155 -5.01 -8.08 -16.58
C HIS A 155 -6.27 -7.79 -15.76
N VAL A 156 -6.14 -7.53 -14.45
CA VAL A 156 -7.29 -7.45 -13.51
C VAL A 156 -7.86 -6.04 -13.27
N GLY A 157 -7.32 -5.02 -13.94
CA GLY A 157 -7.87 -3.67 -13.95
C GLY A 157 -6.90 -2.63 -13.39
N ASP A 158 -7.39 -1.42 -13.16
CA ASP A 158 -6.63 -0.25 -12.71
C ASP A 158 -5.29 -0.12 -13.43
N ILE A 159 -5.43 0.10 -14.73
CA ILE A 159 -4.33 0.21 -15.69
C ILE A 159 -3.59 1.53 -15.44
N VAL A 160 -4.33 2.61 -15.19
CA VAL A 160 -3.82 3.93 -14.82
C VAL A 160 -4.32 4.35 -13.43
N ASP A 161 -3.67 5.31 -12.78
CA ASP A 161 -4.12 5.85 -11.49
C ASP A 161 -5.11 6.99 -11.66
N ARG A 162 -5.05 7.69 -12.80
CA ARG A 162 -5.91 8.84 -13.08
C ARG A 162 -6.38 8.76 -14.52
N ALA A 163 -7.62 8.30 -14.73
CA ALA A 163 -8.25 8.20 -16.05
C ALA A 163 -8.06 9.45 -16.94
N THR A 164 -8.02 10.65 -16.36
CA THR A 164 -7.92 11.92 -17.11
C THR A 164 -6.48 12.35 -17.44
N VAL A 165 -5.46 11.60 -17.04
CA VAL A 165 -4.05 11.93 -17.28
C VAL A 165 -3.51 11.09 -18.44
N GLN A 166 -3.41 11.72 -19.61
CA GLN A 166 -2.99 11.06 -20.86
C GLN A 166 -1.65 10.33 -20.75
N ALA A 167 -0.66 10.94 -20.07
CA ALA A 167 0.69 10.37 -19.96
C ALA A 167 0.71 9.00 -19.26
N GLU A 168 -0.24 8.72 -18.36
CA GLU A 168 -0.32 7.40 -17.71
C GLU A 168 -0.81 6.33 -18.70
N TRP A 169 -1.76 6.69 -19.56
CA TRP A 169 -2.23 5.81 -20.62
C TRP A 169 -1.14 5.54 -21.66
N GLU A 170 -0.30 6.52 -21.99
CA GLU A 170 0.84 6.34 -22.90
C GLU A 170 1.86 5.32 -22.35
N VAL A 171 2.13 5.35 -21.04
CA VAL A 171 2.97 4.33 -20.37
C VAL A 171 2.32 2.95 -20.44
N ALA A 172 1.05 2.84 -20.08
CA ALA A 172 0.32 1.59 -20.10
C ALA A 172 0.19 0.99 -21.51
N ASP A 173 -0.11 1.83 -22.50
CA ASP A 173 -0.19 1.44 -23.91
C ASP A 173 1.13 0.84 -24.39
N ALA A 174 2.24 1.53 -24.11
CA ALA A 174 3.57 1.06 -24.47
C ALA A 174 3.93 -0.27 -23.80
N ALA A 175 3.57 -0.46 -22.52
CA ALA A 175 3.80 -1.71 -21.80
C ALA A 175 2.96 -2.86 -22.37
N MET A 176 1.67 -2.65 -22.63
CA MET A 176 0.77 -3.68 -23.17
C MET A 176 1.07 -4.02 -24.62
N LYS A 177 1.53 -3.04 -25.41
CA LYS A 177 1.98 -3.25 -26.79
C LYS A 177 3.12 -4.27 -26.91
N VAL A 178 3.92 -4.47 -25.85
CA VAL A 178 4.93 -5.53 -25.82
C VAL A 178 4.29 -6.91 -26.01
N LEU A 179 3.16 -7.20 -25.37
CA LEU A 179 2.44 -8.48 -25.53
C LEU A 179 1.93 -8.64 -26.98
N GLU A 180 1.38 -7.58 -27.56
CA GLU A 180 0.87 -7.58 -28.94
C GLU A 180 1.98 -7.84 -29.96
N ASP A 181 3.10 -7.11 -29.83
CA ASP A 181 4.25 -7.25 -30.72
C ASP A 181 4.92 -8.64 -30.55
N GLY A 182 4.84 -9.22 -29.35
CA GLY A 182 5.24 -10.60 -29.05
C GLY A 182 4.23 -11.67 -29.47
N GLY A 183 3.03 -11.29 -29.93
CA GLY A 183 1.96 -12.20 -30.31
C GLY A 183 1.35 -12.99 -29.14
N VAL A 184 1.45 -12.48 -27.91
CA VAL A 184 0.87 -13.09 -26.71
C VAL A 184 -0.52 -12.52 -26.46
N PRO A 185 -1.59 -13.34 -26.57
CA PRO A 185 -2.95 -12.84 -26.36
C PRO A 185 -3.23 -12.56 -24.88
N TYR A 186 -4.08 -11.56 -24.62
CA TYR A 186 -4.46 -11.11 -23.30
C TYR A 186 -5.91 -10.60 -23.24
N SER A 187 -6.52 -10.65 -22.07
CA SER A 187 -7.72 -9.84 -21.75
C SER A 187 -7.33 -8.68 -20.86
N ILE A 188 -8.03 -7.57 -21.02
CA ILE A 188 -7.89 -6.41 -20.14
C ILE A 188 -9.27 -5.83 -19.83
N LEU A 189 -9.46 -5.34 -18.62
CA LEU A 189 -10.69 -4.70 -18.17
C LEU A 189 -10.38 -3.37 -17.51
N ALA A 190 -11.36 -2.48 -17.45
CA ALA A 190 -11.27 -1.23 -16.71
C ALA A 190 -11.54 -1.49 -15.22
N GLY A 191 -10.67 -0.99 -14.36
CA GLY A 191 -10.95 -0.86 -12.93
C GLY A 191 -11.63 0.47 -12.58
N ASN A 192 -11.68 0.83 -11.30
CA ASN A 192 -12.29 2.08 -10.89
C ASN A 192 -11.44 3.31 -11.25
N HIS A 193 -10.12 3.19 -11.36
CA HIS A 193 -9.24 4.29 -11.75
C HIS A 193 -9.18 4.55 -13.28
N ASP A 194 -9.69 3.60 -14.06
CA ASP A 194 -9.71 3.64 -15.53
C ASP A 194 -10.96 4.33 -16.12
N VAL A 195 -11.93 4.64 -15.26
CA VAL A 195 -13.20 5.27 -15.64
C VAL A 195 -13.35 6.66 -15.04
N ARG A 196 -14.13 7.52 -15.69
CA ARG A 196 -14.30 8.91 -15.23
C ARG A 196 -15.20 9.07 -14.01
N SER A 197 -16.11 8.14 -13.81
CA SER A 197 -17.04 8.12 -12.68
C SER A 197 -16.86 6.81 -11.89
N PRO A 198 -16.02 6.81 -10.84
CA PRO A 198 -15.63 5.60 -10.11
C PRO A 198 -16.60 5.27 -8.97
N ILE A 199 -17.91 5.38 -9.18
CA ILE A 199 -18.90 5.16 -8.12
C ILE A 199 -18.92 3.67 -7.74
N GLY A 200 -18.58 3.37 -6.50
CA GLY A 200 -18.57 2.00 -5.95
C GLY A 200 -19.96 1.49 -5.59
N TYR A 201 -20.12 0.17 -5.56
CA TYR A 201 -21.41 -0.46 -5.23
C TYR A 201 -21.89 -0.14 -3.82
N GLY A 202 -20.96 0.04 -2.86
CA GLY A 202 -21.30 0.42 -1.50
C GLY A 202 -21.85 1.84 -1.37
N ASP A 203 -21.46 2.74 -2.28
CA ASP A 203 -21.95 4.12 -2.32
C ASP A 203 -23.29 4.21 -3.04
N ASP A 204 -23.38 3.56 -4.20
CA ASP A 204 -24.62 3.44 -4.98
C ASP A 204 -24.73 2.05 -5.61
N PRO A 205 -25.58 1.15 -5.08
CA PRO A 205 -25.71 -0.20 -5.60
C PRO A 205 -26.48 -0.25 -6.93
N VAL A 206 -27.18 0.82 -7.30
CA VAL A 206 -28.05 0.87 -8.48
C VAL A 206 -27.36 1.57 -9.64
N ASN A 207 -26.77 2.74 -9.40
CA ASN A 207 -26.11 3.53 -10.43
C ASN A 207 -24.58 3.38 -10.39
N GLY A 208 -23.91 4.01 -11.36
CA GLY A 208 -22.45 3.97 -11.48
C GLY A 208 -21.94 2.75 -12.27
N THR A 209 -22.83 2.10 -13.01
CA THR A 209 -22.52 0.95 -13.86
C THR A 209 -22.02 1.37 -15.23
N ASP A 210 -21.59 0.42 -16.06
CA ASP A 210 -21.25 0.65 -17.47
C ASP A 210 -22.40 1.31 -18.28
N GLU A 211 -23.67 1.06 -17.94
CA GLU A 211 -24.83 1.68 -18.57
C GLU A 211 -24.97 3.18 -18.29
N ASP A 212 -24.42 3.65 -17.16
CA ASP A 212 -24.52 5.05 -16.74
C ASP A 212 -23.43 5.94 -17.35
N ARG A 213 -22.48 5.36 -18.09
CA ARG A 213 -21.27 6.04 -18.59
C ARG A 213 -21.54 6.75 -19.91
N ASP A 214 -20.96 7.93 -20.06
CA ASP A 214 -20.82 8.57 -21.37
C ASP A 214 -19.65 7.93 -22.12
N LEU A 215 -19.94 6.88 -22.89
CA LEU A 215 -18.93 6.07 -23.57
C LEU A 215 -17.98 6.89 -24.46
N ALA A 216 -18.42 8.01 -25.02
CA ALA A 216 -17.58 8.87 -25.86
C ALA A 216 -16.52 9.65 -25.07
N MET A 217 -16.62 9.66 -23.74
CA MET A 217 -15.72 10.38 -22.85
C MET A 217 -14.79 9.47 -22.07
N GLU A 218 -14.92 8.13 -22.19
CA GLU A 218 -14.19 7.14 -21.40
C GLU A 218 -12.85 6.77 -22.06
N PRO A 219 -11.69 7.20 -21.51
CA PRO A 219 -10.39 7.00 -22.15
C PRO A 219 -10.02 5.53 -22.34
N TYR A 220 -10.45 4.65 -21.43
CA TYR A 220 -10.27 3.21 -21.57
C TYR A 220 -10.74 2.68 -22.94
N LEU A 221 -11.87 3.18 -23.45
CA LEU A 221 -12.43 2.73 -24.73
C LEU A 221 -11.64 3.27 -25.94
N ASP A 222 -10.89 4.35 -25.77
CA ASP A 222 -9.99 4.90 -26.80
C ASP A 222 -8.67 4.10 -26.84
N TRP A 223 -8.03 3.92 -25.67
CA TRP A 223 -6.73 3.25 -25.56
C TRP A 223 -6.83 1.74 -25.74
N PHE A 224 -7.83 1.10 -25.13
CA PHE A 224 -8.10 -0.33 -25.26
C PHE A 224 -9.41 -0.57 -26.01
N SER A 225 -9.45 -0.09 -27.25
CA SER A 225 -10.65 -0.17 -28.10
C SER A 225 -11.06 -1.59 -28.50
N ALA A 226 -12.32 -1.76 -28.90
CA ALA A 226 -12.83 -3.03 -29.42
C ALA A 226 -12.06 -3.51 -30.67
N ALA A 227 -11.56 -2.60 -31.50
CA ALA A 227 -10.74 -2.95 -32.66
C ALA A 227 -9.37 -3.50 -32.25
N ARG A 228 -8.77 -2.95 -31.19
CA ARG A 228 -7.53 -3.45 -30.59
C ARG A 228 -7.73 -4.85 -30.02
N ALA A 229 -8.78 -5.06 -29.22
CA ALA A 229 -9.12 -6.37 -28.70
C ALA A 229 -9.38 -7.41 -29.81
N ALA A 230 -10.15 -7.03 -30.84
CA ALA A 230 -10.48 -7.90 -31.98
C ALA A 230 -9.29 -8.28 -32.87
N SER A 231 -8.13 -7.63 -32.71
CA SER A 231 -6.90 -8.03 -33.43
C SER A 231 -6.29 -9.32 -32.87
N GLN A 232 -6.67 -9.72 -31.67
CA GLN A 232 -6.12 -10.89 -31.00
C GLN A 232 -6.77 -12.19 -31.49
N PRO A 233 -6.02 -13.29 -31.65
CA PRO A 233 -6.54 -14.55 -32.19
C PRO A 233 -7.53 -15.26 -31.26
N THR A 234 -7.51 -14.92 -29.96
CA THR A 234 -8.39 -15.51 -28.94
C THR A 234 -9.67 -14.70 -28.72
N PHE A 235 -9.79 -13.51 -29.31
CA PHE A 235 -10.93 -12.63 -29.09
C PHE A 235 -12.21 -13.28 -29.57
N GLY A 236 -13.21 -13.32 -28.69
CA GLY A 236 -14.55 -13.77 -29.03
C GLY A 236 -15.45 -12.59 -29.38
N GLN A 237 -15.74 -11.76 -28.37
CA GLN A 237 -16.60 -10.58 -28.54
C GLN A 237 -16.40 -9.58 -27.41
N ARG A 238 -16.78 -8.33 -27.69
CA ARG A 238 -17.14 -7.32 -26.69
C ARG A 238 -18.65 -7.09 -26.63
N ASP A 239 -19.12 -6.68 -25.47
CA ASP A 239 -20.50 -6.25 -25.28
C ASP A 239 -20.75 -4.88 -25.97
N ALA A 240 -21.99 -4.38 -25.85
CA ALA A 240 -22.38 -3.14 -26.51
C ALA A 240 -21.79 -1.88 -25.88
N SER A 241 -21.42 -1.92 -24.59
CA SER A 241 -20.73 -0.81 -23.92
C SER A 241 -19.26 -0.72 -24.32
N GLY A 242 -18.66 -1.87 -24.70
CA GLY A 242 -17.25 -2.00 -25.02
C GLY A 242 -16.34 -2.25 -23.81
N PHE A 243 -16.92 -2.33 -22.60
CA PHE A 243 -16.22 -2.56 -21.34
C PHE A 243 -16.06 -4.04 -20.98
N HIS A 244 -16.90 -4.93 -21.51
CA HIS A 244 -16.88 -6.34 -21.16
C HIS A 244 -16.51 -7.17 -22.38
N GLU A 245 -15.57 -8.10 -22.21
CA GLU A 245 -15.06 -8.93 -23.31
C GLU A 245 -14.92 -10.39 -22.90
N TYR A 246 -14.96 -11.29 -23.88
CA TYR A 246 -14.57 -12.67 -23.65
C TYR A 246 -13.57 -13.13 -24.70
N HIS A 247 -12.70 -14.02 -24.26
CA HIS A 247 -11.69 -14.69 -25.08
C HIS A 247 -11.82 -16.20 -24.94
N ILE A 248 -11.42 -16.93 -25.97
CA ILE A 248 -11.30 -18.39 -25.92
C ILE A 248 -9.88 -18.77 -26.34
N PHE A 249 -9.15 -19.42 -25.45
CA PHE A 249 -7.83 -19.97 -25.74
C PHE A 249 -7.87 -21.50 -25.76
N THR A 250 -6.83 -22.11 -26.34
CA THR A 250 -6.65 -23.56 -26.37
C THR A 250 -5.32 -23.92 -25.69
N ALA A 251 -5.34 -24.90 -24.81
CA ALA A 251 -4.15 -25.43 -24.15
C ALA A 251 -4.33 -26.93 -23.91
N GLU A 252 -3.28 -27.72 -24.15
CA GLU A 252 -3.31 -29.17 -23.93
C GLU A 252 -4.52 -29.87 -24.58
N GLY A 253 -4.92 -29.41 -25.78
CA GLY A 253 -6.07 -29.96 -26.51
C GLY A 253 -7.46 -29.54 -25.99
N GLN A 254 -7.52 -28.78 -24.88
CA GLN A 254 -8.74 -28.29 -24.26
C GLN A 254 -8.94 -26.80 -24.55
N ARG A 255 -10.20 -26.35 -24.58
CA ARG A 255 -10.59 -24.95 -24.80
C ARG A 255 -11.14 -24.36 -23.51
N PHE A 256 -10.73 -23.13 -23.21
CA PHE A 256 -11.15 -22.40 -22.02
C PHE A 256 -11.70 -21.03 -22.40
N LEU A 257 -12.70 -20.57 -21.66
CA LEU A 257 -13.28 -19.24 -21.81
C LEU A 257 -12.78 -18.32 -20.71
N VAL A 258 -12.30 -17.13 -21.07
CA VAL A 258 -12.04 -16.04 -20.12
C VAL A 258 -13.12 -15.00 -20.32
N LEU A 259 -13.92 -14.76 -19.29
CA LEU A 259 -14.96 -13.74 -19.28
C LEU A 259 -14.46 -12.56 -18.45
N SER A 260 -14.08 -11.47 -19.12
CA SER A 260 -13.49 -10.28 -18.51
C SER A 260 -14.54 -9.19 -18.38
N MET A 261 -14.92 -8.86 -17.14
CA MET A 261 -15.97 -7.91 -16.83
C MET A 261 -15.43 -6.72 -16.04
N SER A 262 -15.38 -5.54 -16.66
CA SER A 262 -14.95 -4.28 -16.02
C SER A 262 -15.72 -3.89 -14.76
N TRP A 263 -15.17 -2.90 -14.05
CA TRP A 263 -15.75 -2.25 -12.87
C TRP A 263 -17.22 -1.89 -13.05
N ARG A 264 -18.04 -2.34 -12.08
CA ARG A 264 -19.49 -2.09 -11.98
C ARG A 264 -20.28 -2.53 -13.22
N ALA A 265 -20.31 -3.83 -13.49
CA ALA A 265 -21.22 -4.42 -14.46
C ALA A 265 -22.71 -4.19 -14.13
N SER A 266 -23.48 -3.77 -15.13
CA SER A 266 -24.93 -3.58 -15.12
C SER A 266 -25.71 -4.90 -15.24
N ASP A 267 -27.04 -4.84 -15.11
CA ASP A 267 -27.89 -6.00 -15.39
C ASP A 267 -27.84 -6.43 -16.87
N ALA A 268 -27.67 -5.51 -17.84
CA ALA A 268 -27.48 -5.89 -19.24
C ALA A 268 -26.12 -6.55 -19.48
N ALA A 269 -25.05 -6.07 -18.82
CA ALA A 269 -23.74 -6.71 -18.87
C ALA A 269 -23.79 -8.14 -18.30
N LEU A 270 -24.49 -8.35 -17.18
CA LEU A 270 -24.72 -9.69 -16.61
C LEU A 270 -25.56 -10.56 -17.54
N ALA A 271 -26.60 -10.02 -18.17
CA ALA A 271 -27.41 -10.77 -19.13
C ALA A 271 -26.60 -11.19 -20.36
N TRP A 272 -25.72 -10.31 -20.85
CA TRP A 272 -24.77 -10.59 -21.93
C TRP A 272 -23.77 -11.69 -21.53
N ALA A 273 -23.15 -11.58 -20.35
CA ALA A 273 -22.23 -12.59 -19.81
C ALA A 273 -22.88 -13.99 -19.74
N ARG A 274 -24.13 -14.04 -19.25
CA ARG A 274 -24.91 -15.29 -19.22
C ARG A 274 -25.21 -15.80 -20.63
N GLN A 275 -25.42 -14.93 -21.61
CA GLN A 275 -25.61 -15.33 -22.99
C GLN A 275 -24.34 -15.94 -23.58
N VAL A 276 -23.18 -15.32 -23.34
CA VAL A 276 -21.87 -15.86 -23.75
C VAL A 276 -21.66 -17.28 -23.20
N LEU A 277 -21.91 -17.51 -21.91
CA LEU A 277 -21.78 -18.84 -21.30
C LEU A 277 -22.78 -19.85 -21.89
N ARG A 278 -23.99 -19.42 -22.26
CA ARG A 278 -24.98 -20.29 -22.93
C ARG A 278 -24.58 -20.65 -24.36
N ASP A 279 -23.94 -19.73 -25.08
CA ASP A 279 -23.48 -19.94 -26.45
C ASP A 279 -22.20 -20.80 -26.53
N HIS A 280 -21.53 -20.99 -25.39
CA HIS A 280 -20.33 -21.81 -25.25
C HIS A 280 -20.47 -22.91 -24.18
N PRO A 281 -21.53 -23.74 -24.23
CA PRO A 281 -21.99 -24.53 -23.09
C PRO A 281 -21.02 -25.59 -22.58
N THR A 282 -19.95 -25.89 -23.33
CA THR A 282 -18.95 -26.92 -23.00
C THR A 282 -17.63 -26.35 -22.52
N LEU A 283 -17.48 -25.02 -22.38
CA LEU A 283 -16.18 -24.42 -22.05
C LEU A 283 -16.06 -24.15 -20.55
N PRO A 284 -15.02 -24.66 -19.87
CA PRO A 284 -14.68 -24.18 -18.53
C PRO A 284 -14.34 -22.69 -18.59
N ALA A 285 -14.90 -21.91 -17.65
CA ALA A 285 -14.82 -20.46 -17.65
C ALA A 285 -14.05 -19.91 -16.44
N ILE A 286 -13.16 -18.97 -16.72
CA ILE A 286 -12.52 -18.09 -15.73
C ILE A 286 -13.23 -16.75 -15.80
N LEU A 287 -13.81 -16.28 -14.70
CA LEU A 287 -14.41 -14.96 -14.60
C LEU A 287 -13.38 -13.97 -14.03
N VAL A 288 -13.12 -12.89 -14.75
CA VAL A 288 -12.26 -11.79 -14.28
C VAL A 288 -13.16 -10.59 -14.02
N ASN A 289 -13.06 -9.99 -12.85
CA ASN A 289 -13.72 -8.73 -12.52
C ASN A 289 -12.82 -7.90 -11.62
N HIS A 290 -12.96 -6.58 -11.62
CA HIS A 290 -12.10 -5.74 -10.79
C HIS A 290 -12.39 -5.86 -9.28
N ASP A 291 -13.66 -5.98 -8.86
CA ASP A 291 -14.11 -5.96 -7.45
C ASP A 291 -14.92 -7.23 -7.16
N LEU A 292 -14.32 -8.23 -6.51
CA LEU A 292 -15.03 -9.48 -6.21
C LEU A 292 -14.70 -10.02 -4.82
N LEU A 293 -13.43 -10.34 -4.56
CA LEU A 293 -12.96 -10.81 -3.26
C LEU A 293 -12.04 -9.77 -2.63
N ASN A 294 -12.26 -9.44 -1.36
CA ASN A 294 -11.41 -8.55 -0.57
C ASN A 294 -10.59 -9.37 0.43
N ILE A 295 -9.76 -8.69 1.20
CA ILE A 295 -8.92 -9.21 2.28
C ILE A 295 -9.38 -8.56 3.58
N ASP A 296 -9.52 -9.36 4.64
CA ASP A 296 -9.90 -8.87 5.96
C ASP A 296 -8.75 -8.04 6.58
N ARG A 297 -9.03 -7.37 7.70
CA ARG A 297 -8.10 -6.48 8.42
C ARG A 297 -6.84 -7.17 8.95
N ASP A 298 -6.82 -8.50 8.98
CA ASP A 298 -5.62 -9.28 9.30
C ASP A 298 -4.62 -9.35 8.13
N GLY A 299 -5.01 -8.89 6.94
CA GLY A 299 -4.19 -8.87 5.73
C GLY A 299 -4.00 -10.26 5.08
N VAL A 300 -4.76 -11.27 5.51
CA VAL A 300 -4.58 -12.67 5.06
C VAL A 300 -5.91 -13.36 4.78
N SER A 301 -6.93 -13.15 5.60
CA SER A 301 -8.21 -13.84 5.46
C SER A 301 -9.02 -13.27 4.30
N PRO A 302 -9.69 -14.11 3.49
CA PRO A 302 -10.60 -13.62 2.47
C PRO A 302 -11.82 -12.93 3.09
N LEU A 303 -12.28 -11.86 2.45
CA LEU A 303 -13.46 -11.10 2.84
C LEU A 303 -14.38 -10.93 1.62
N GLU A 304 -15.60 -11.46 1.71
CA GLU A 304 -16.60 -11.27 0.66
C GLU A 304 -17.12 -9.83 0.66
N THR A 305 -17.31 -9.25 -0.53
CA THR A 305 -17.83 -7.88 -0.68
C THR A 305 -19.30 -7.89 -1.08
N PRO A 306 -20.07 -6.83 -0.78
CA PRO A 306 -21.45 -6.73 -1.24
C PRO A 306 -21.61 -6.85 -2.78
N TYR A 307 -20.64 -6.33 -3.55
CA TYR A 307 -20.63 -6.44 -5.01
C TYR A 307 -20.24 -7.85 -5.48
N GLY A 308 -19.23 -8.47 -4.86
CA GLY A 308 -18.86 -9.87 -5.10
C GLY A 308 -19.98 -10.85 -4.79
N LEU A 309 -20.76 -10.61 -3.73
CA LEU A 309 -21.97 -11.37 -3.41
C LEU A 309 -23.07 -11.18 -4.48
N MET A 310 -23.22 -9.96 -5.01
CA MET A 310 -24.14 -9.72 -6.12
C MET A 310 -23.75 -10.50 -7.37
N LEU A 311 -22.46 -10.51 -7.74
CA LEU A 311 -21.95 -11.34 -8.84
C LEU A 311 -22.12 -12.82 -8.54
N TRP A 312 -21.87 -13.24 -7.29
CA TRP A 312 -22.07 -14.61 -6.84
C TRP A 312 -23.50 -15.06 -7.10
N ASP A 313 -24.48 -14.29 -6.67
CA ASP A 313 -25.89 -14.64 -6.76
C ASP A 313 -26.46 -14.51 -8.18
N LYS A 314 -26.04 -13.51 -8.95
CA LYS A 314 -26.61 -13.24 -10.29
C LYS A 314 -25.89 -13.96 -11.44
N LEU A 315 -24.64 -14.37 -11.26
CA LEU A 315 -23.80 -14.91 -12.34
C LEU A 315 -23.04 -16.18 -11.97
N ILE A 316 -22.46 -16.29 -10.78
CA ILE A 316 -21.48 -17.37 -10.53
C ILE A 316 -22.16 -18.66 -10.05
N ARG A 317 -22.95 -18.59 -8.98
CA ARG A 317 -23.41 -19.79 -8.24
C ARG A 317 -24.23 -20.76 -9.10
N ASP A 318 -24.96 -20.27 -10.09
CA ASP A 318 -25.84 -21.07 -10.94
C ASP A 318 -25.27 -21.35 -12.34
N ASN A 319 -23.99 -21.02 -12.58
CA ASN A 319 -23.26 -21.35 -13.81
C ASN A 319 -22.10 -22.30 -13.53
N ASP A 320 -22.30 -23.60 -13.77
CA ASP A 320 -21.31 -24.64 -13.43
C ASP A 320 -19.98 -24.52 -14.19
N GLN A 321 -20.01 -23.83 -15.34
CA GLN A 321 -18.85 -23.55 -16.17
C GLN A 321 -17.81 -22.70 -15.45
N ILE A 322 -18.24 -21.77 -14.58
CA ILE A 322 -17.32 -20.89 -13.84
C ILE A 322 -16.69 -21.72 -12.72
N PHE A 323 -15.37 -21.91 -12.80
CA PHE A 323 -14.62 -22.69 -11.81
C PHE A 323 -13.57 -21.86 -11.07
N MET A 324 -13.24 -20.68 -11.60
CA MET A 324 -12.25 -19.78 -11.02
C MET A 324 -12.65 -18.33 -11.27
N THR A 325 -12.41 -17.47 -10.28
CA THR A 325 -12.56 -16.02 -10.42
C THR A 325 -11.30 -15.29 -9.99
N LEU A 326 -10.97 -14.21 -10.71
CA LEU A 326 -9.80 -13.37 -10.46
C LEU A 326 -10.22 -11.90 -10.34
N ASN A 327 -9.69 -11.19 -9.34
CA ASN A 327 -9.88 -9.75 -9.20
C ASN A 327 -8.65 -8.99 -8.66
N GLY A 328 -8.67 -7.68 -8.84
CA GLY A 328 -7.74 -6.70 -8.25
C GLY A 328 -8.44 -5.88 -7.18
N HIS A 329 -8.28 -4.55 -7.19
CA HIS A 329 -8.96 -3.53 -6.38
C HIS A 329 -8.64 -3.52 -4.88
N PHE A 330 -8.49 -4.70 -4.27
CA PHE A 330 -8.26 -4.85 -2.84
C PHE A 330 -6.83 -5.30 -2.54
N HIS A 331 -6.08 -4.39 -1.92
CA HIS A 331 -4.64 -4.51 -1.72
C HIS A 331 -4.22 -5.78 -0.98
N GLY A 332 -3.49 -6.65 -1.68
CA GLY A 332 -2.88 -7.87 -1.18
C GLY A 332 -3.34 -9.11 -1.95
N THR A 333 -3.30 -10.25 -1.27
CA THR A 333 -3.72 -11.53 -1.86
C THR A 333 -4.51 -12.34 -0.87
N ALA A 334 -5.61 -12.94 -1.33
CA ALA A 334 -6.40 -13.91 -0.60
C ALA A 334 -7.03 -14.91 -1.57
N HIS A 335 -7.37 -16.07 -1.03
CA HIS A 335 -8.01 -17.18 -1.75
C HIS A 335 -9.20 -17.68 -0.94
N LEU A 336 -10.32 -17.93 -1.61
CA LEU A 336 -11.55 -18.47 -1.05
C LEU A 336 -12.12 -19.55 -1.98
N THR A 337 -12.37 -20.74 -1.44
CA THR A 337 -13.10 -21.80 -2.14
C THR A 337 -14.57 -21.77 -1.73
N LYS A 338 -15.49 -21.72 -2.72
CA LYS A 338 -16.95 -21.79 -2.50
C LYS A 338 -17.57 -22.91 -3.32
N LEU A 339 -18.66 -23.50 -2.81
CA LEU A 339 -19.46 -24.46 -3.59
C LEU A 339 -20.57 -23.75 -4.36
N ASN A 340 -20.66 -24.00 -5.66
CA ASN A 340 -21.76 -23.54 -6.49
C ASN A 340 -23.04 -24.39 -6.27
N ASP A 341 -24.15 -24.04 -6.94
CA ASP A 341 -25.44 -24.74 -6.82
C ASP A 341 -25.41 -26.18 -7.36
N PHE A 342 -24.31 -26.59 -7.98
CA PHE A 342 -24.06 -27.93 -8.48
C PHE A 342 -23.17 -28.76 -7.55
N GLY A 343 -22.74 -28.20 -6.43
CA GLY A 343 -21.86 -28.85 -5.45
C GLY A 343 -20.38 -28.85 -5.85
N ASN A 344 -20.00 -28.09 -6.89
CA ASN A 344 -18.64 -28.00 -7.38
C ASN A 344 -17.93 -26.76 -6.83
N ALA A 345 -16.63 -26.87 -6.61
CA ALA A 345 -15.79 -25.77 -6.16
C ALA A 345 -15.68 -24.65 -7.23
N VAL A 346 -15.68 -23.41 -6.74
CA VAL A 346 -15.33 -22.17 -7.43
C VAL A 346 -14.22 -21.52 -6.62
N GLU A 347 -13.05 -21.36 -7.24
CA GLU A 347 -11.87 -20.79 -6.61
C GLU A 347 -11.81 -19.29 -6.85
N GLN A 348 -12.04 -18.48 -5.80
CA GLN A 348 -12.03 -17.02 -5.88
C GLN A 348 -10.70 -16.48 -5.36
N MET A 349 -10.05 -15.61 -6.13
CA MET A 349 -8.74 -15.07 -5.75
C MET A 349 -8.65 -13.58 -6.06
N VAL A 350 -8.10 -12.83 -5.10
CA VAL A 350 -7.69 -11.44 -5.28
C VAL A 350 -6.17 -11.36 -5.41
N ILE A 351 -5.71 -10.58 -6.39
CA ILE A 351 -4.31 -10.42 -6.77
C ILE A 351 -4.03 -8.94 -7.02
N ASP A 352 -3.73 -8.21 -5.96
CA ASP A 352 -3.42 -6.79 -6.05
C ASP A 352 -2.15 -6.50 -5.23
N PHE A 353 -1.11 -6.04 -5.91
CA PHE A 353 0.16 -5.71 -5.27
C PHE A 353 0.39 -4.20 -5.16
N GLN A 354 -0.56 -3.35 -5.57
CA GLN A 354 -0.31 -1.94 -5.81
C GLN A 354 0.22 -1.18 -4.59
N MET A 355 -0.22 -1.55 -3.39
CA MET A 355 0.26 -0.90 -2.16
C MET A 355 1.55 -1.48 -1.60
N ALA A 356 2.05 -2.59 -2.14
CA ALA A 356 3.35 -3.12 -1.75
C ALA A 356 4.49 -2.19 -2.22
N TYR A 357 5.69 -2.47 -1.72
CA TYR A 357 6.89 -1.66 -2.00
C TYR A 357 7.02 -1.33 -3.50
N GLN A 358 7.31 -0.07 -3.83
CA GLN A 358 7.46 0.40 -5.22
C GLN A 358 6.22 0.12 -6.12
N GLY A 359 5.03 0.13 -5.55
CA GLY A 359 3.78 -0.02 -6.31
C GLY A 359 3.44 -1.47 -6.63
N GLY A 360 4.01 -2.41 -5.88
CA GLY A 360 3.98 -3.84 -6.19
C GLY A 360 5.30 -4.39 -6.66
N ASN A 361 6.34 -3.58 -6.82
CA ASN A 361 7.69 -4.03 -7.15
C ASN A 361 7.80 -4.90 -8.42
N GLY A 362 6.89 -4.72 -9.39
CA GLY A 362 6.78 -5.56 -10.58
C GLY A 362 6.18 -6.94 -10.33
N LEU A 363 5.62 -7.21 -9.14
CA LEU A 363 5.02 -8.51 -8.80
C LEU A 363 3.87 -8.87 -9.75
N MET A 364 3.79 -10.13 -10.14
CA MET A 364 2.72 -10.71 -10.94
C MET A 364 2.40 -12.13 -10.44
N ARG A 365 1.33 -12.73 -10.97
CA ARG A 365 0.94 -14.11 -10.64
C ARG A 365 1.07 -15.01 -11.85
N PHE A 366 1.53 -16.23 -11.61
CA PHE A 366 1.52 -17.33 -12.57
C PHE A 366 0.77 -18.52 -11.99
N TYR A 367 -0.08 -19.13 -12.80
CA TYR A 367 -0.73 -20.39 -12.49
C TYR A 367 -0.25 -21.48 -13.44
N GLU A 368 0.18 -22.62 -12.90
CA GLU A 368 0.32 -23.85 -13.67
C GLU A 368 -0.93 -24.70 -13.47
N PHE A 369 -1.61 -25.02 -14.56
CA PHE A 369 -2.70 -26.00 -14.59
C PHE A 369 -2.13 -27.36 -14.97
N ASP A 370 -1.87 -28.22 -13.98
CA ASP A 370 -1.42 -29.60 -14.20
C ASP A 370 -2.62 -30.52 -14.33
N LEU A 371 -3.03 -30.77 -15.57
CA LEU A 371 -4.22 -31.56 -15.91
C LEU A 371 -4.05 -33.04 -15.55
N THR A 372 -2.82 -33.55 -15.61
CA THR A 372 -2.51 -34.95 -15.24
C THR A 372 -2.43 -35.16 -13.74
N GLY A 373 -1.83 -34.21 -13.02
CA GLY A 373 -1.69 -34.21 -11.57
C GLY A 373 -2.89 -33.63 -10.82
N ASN A 374 -3.96 -33.26 -11.54
CA ASN A 374 -5.21 -32.73 -11.00
C ASN A 374 -5.02 -31.60 -10.00
N ARG A 375 -4.20 -30.59 -10.36
CA ARG A 375 -3.92 -29.47 -9.48
C ARG A 375 -3.65 -28.18 -10.24
N ILE A 376 -3.83 -27.06 -9.56
CA ILE A 376 -3.39 -25.73 -9.99
C ILE A 376 -2.32 -25.26 -9.01
N LYS A 377 -1.12 -24.95 -9.49
CA LYS A 377 -0.06 -24.33 -8.67
C LYS A 377 -0.04 -22.83 -8.91
N ALA A 378 -0.09 -22.04 -7.85
CA ALA A 378 -0.03 -20.58 -7.89
C ALA A 378 1.35 -20.09 -7.41
N LEU A 379 1.97 -19.19 -8.17
CA LEU A 379 3.24 -18.53 -7.83
C LEU A 379 3.11 -17.01 -7.99
N SER A 380 3.54 -16.26 -6.98
CA SER A 380 3.72 -14.82 -7.07
C SER A 380 5.19 -14.44 -7.07
N PHE A 381 5.60 -13.63 -8.05
CA PHE A 381 7.00 -13.26 -8.24
C PHE A 381 7.13 -11.93 -8.97
N SER A 382 8.32 -11.31 -8.90
CA SER A 382 8.67 -10.11 -9.64
C SER A 382 9.77 -10.41 -10.67
N PRO A 383 9.49 -10.27 -11.98
CA PRO A 383 10.53 -10.31 -13.00
C PRO A 383 11.35 -9.01 -13.06
N TRP A 384 10.96 -7.96 -12.33
CA TRP A 384 11.65 -6.66 -12.32
C TRP A 384 12.75 -6.59 -11.26
N VAL A 385 12.56 -7.21 -10.09
CA VAL A 385 13.56 -7.23 -9.01
C VAL A 385 14.95 -7.69 -9.50
N PRO A 386 15.07 -8.81 -10.24
CA PRO A 386 16.37 -9.25 -10.80
C PRO A 386 17.02 -8.28 -11.80
N GLN A 387 16.27 -7.34 -12.36
CA GLN A 387 16.77 -6.35 -13.33
C GLN A 387 17.36 -5.11 -12.66
N LYS A 388 17.06 -4.88 -11.38
CA LYS A 388 17.52 -3.68 -10.66
C LYS A 388 19.04 -3.71 -10.45
N PRO A 389 19.69 -2.53 -10.42
CA PRO A 389 21.11 -2.45 -10.06
C PRO A 389 21.35 -3.00 -8.65
N ALA A 390 22.41 -3.80 -8.49
CA ALA A 390 22.70 -4.50 -7.23
C ALA A 390 22.90 -3.56 -6.04
N ASP A 391 23.40 -2.34 -6.26
CA ASP A 391 23.61 -1.32 -5.23
C ASP A 391 22.32 -0.57 -4.84
N LYS A 392 21.20 -0.81 -5.55
CA LYS A 392 19.88 -0.23 -5.28
C LYS A 392 18.91 -1.22 -4.64
N LEU A 393 19.25 -2.52 -4.65
CA LEU A 393 18.45 -3.55 -4.01
C LEU A 393 18.43 -3.37 -2.49
N ASN A 394 17.30 -3.67 -1.87
CA ASN A 394 17.13 -3.68 -0.42
C ASN A 394 16.21 -4.81 0.04
N GLU A 395 15.92 -4.88 1.34
CA GLU A 395 15.19 -5.99 1.96
C GLU A 395 13.73 -6.17 1.49
N PHE A 396 13.18 -5.18 0.77
CA PHE A 396 11.86 -5.23 0.17
C PHE A 396 11.89 -5.79 -1.27
N ASP A 397 13.08 -5.98 -1.84
CA ASP A 397 13.28 -6.55 -3.17
C ASP A 397 13.32 -8.08 -3.12
N GLN A 398 12.13 -8.69 -3.16
CA GLN A 398 11.93 -10.13 -3.23
C GLN A 398 11.51 -10.51 -4.65
N ALA A 399 12.30 -11.35 -5.31
CA ALA A 399 11.95 -11.88 -6.63
C ALA A 399 10.86 -12.95 -6.52
N MET A 400 10.87 -13.78 -5.46
CA MET A 400 9.85 -14.79 -5.20
C MET A 400 9.13 -14.49 -3.89
N LEU A 401 7.79 -14.63 -3.91
CA LEU A 401 6.97 -14.56 -2.70
C LEU A 401 6.55 -15.96 -2.25
N THR A 402 6.56 -16.18 -0.93
CA THR A 402 6.35 -17.52 -0.34
C THR A 402 5.26 -17.56 0.74
N GLY A 403 4.50 -16.48 0.91
CA GLY A 403 3.37 -16.44 1.84
C GLY A 403 2.23 -17.37 1.41
N PRO A 404 1.32 -17.73 2.34
CA PRO A 404 0.27 -18.72 2.10
C PRO A 404 -0.68 -18.36 0.95
N ASN A 405 -0.94 -17.07 0.72
CA ASN A 405 -1.76 -16.60 -0.41
C ASN A 405 -0.91 -16.20 -1.63
N GLU A 406 0.42 -16.36 -1.58
CA GLU A 406 1.37 -15.95 -2.63
C GLU A 406 1.93 -17.17 -3.38
N GLN A 407 2.10 -18.29 -2.67
CA GLN A 407 2.52 -19.55 -3.23
C GLN A 407 1.72 -20.70 -2.59
N PHE A 408 0.89 -21.38 -3.39
CA PHE A 408 0.01 -22.46 -2.91
C PHE A 408 -0.43 -23.39 -4.05
N GLU A 409 -1.02 -24.53 -3.69
CA GLU A 409 -1.62 -25.46 -4.65
C GLU A 409 -3.12 -25.61 -4.35
N ILE A 410 -3.91 -25.81 -5.41
CA ILE A 410 -5.33 -26.16 -5.34
C ILE A 410 -5.51 -27.54 -5.97
N GLU A 411 -6.16 -28.44 -5.25
CA GLU A 411 -6.61 -29.72 -5.80
C GLU A 411 -7.78 -29.49 -6.76
N MET A 412 -7.64 -29.97 -7.99
CA MET A 412 -8.61 -29.76 -9.06
C MET A 412 -8.66 -30.98 -9.98
N HIS A 413 -9.58 -31.90 -9.70
CA HIS A 413 -9.85 -33.03 -10.59
C HIS A 413 -10.60 -32.58 -11.85
N PHE A 414 -9.88 -32.03 -12.83
CA PHE A 414 -10.47 -31.30 -13.97
C PHE A 414 -11.55 -32.09 -14.73
N ALA A 415 -11.27 -33.34 -15.09
CA ALA A 415 -12.23 -34.18 -15.81
C ALA A 415 -13.52 -34.38 -14.99
N GLN A 416 -13.41 -34.60 -13.67
CA GLN A 416 -14.58 -34.71 -12.79
C GLN A 416 -15.29 -33.35 -12.63
N ARG A 417 -14.52 -32.28 -12.41
CA ARG A 417 -15.02 -30.91 -12.21
C ARG A 417 -15.85 -30.44 -13.40
N PHE A 418 -15.48 -30.84 -14.61
CA PHE A 418 -16.13 -30.39 -15.85
C PHE A 418 -17.08 -31.43 -16.45
N ALA A 419 -17.17 -32.65 -15.91
CA ALA A 419 -17.91 -33.78 -16.49
C ALA A 419 -19.38 -33.47 -16.86
N ARG A 420 -20.05 -32.59 -16.10
CA ARG A 420 -21.45 -32.24 -16.33
C ARG A 420 -21.69 -31.54 -17.67
N PHE A 421 -20.77 -30.68 -18.09
CA PHE A 421 -20.93 -29.81 -19.26
C PHE A 421 -19.86 -30.06 -20.34
N ASN A 422 -18.75 -30.69 -19.98
CA ASN A 422 -17.69 -31.14 -20.88
C ASN A 422 -17.23 -32.57 -20.52
N PRO A 423 -18.06 -33.59 -20.81
CA PRO A 423 -17.76 -34.98 -20.47
C PRO A 423 -16.53 -35.56 -21.20
N GLU A 424 -16.08 -34.91 -22.27
CA GLU A 424 -14.91 -35.31 -23.07
C GLU A 424 -13.63 -34.58 -22.62
N PHE A 425 -13.69 -33.78 -21.54
CA PHE A 425 -12.49 -33.14 -21.00
C PHE A 425 -11.49 -34.20 -20.54
N ALA A 426 -10.28 -34.14 -21.09
CA ALA A 426 -9.19 -35.04 -20.75
C ALA A 426 -7.86 -34.29 -20.82
N ALA A 427 -6.93 -34.68 -19.95
CA ALA A 427 -5.55 -34.23 -20.07
C ALA A 427 -4.95 -34.74 -21.39
N ALA A 428 -4.06 -33.96 -22.00
CA ALA A 428 -3.28 -34.44 -23.15
C ALA A 428 -2.23 -35.46 -22.70
N GLU A 429 -1.56 -36.07 -23.67
CA GLU A 429 -0.39 -36.91 -23.38
C GLU A 429 0.70 -36.08 -22.66
N PRO A 430 1.20 -36.53 -21.49
CA PRO A 430 2.19 -35.79 -20.72
C PRO A 430 3.44 -35.47 -21.55
N SER A 431 3.78 -34.18 -21.66
CA SER A 431 4.87 -33.73 -22.53
C SER A 431 5.73 -32.60 -21.95
N ASN A 432 5.26 -31.91 -20.92
CA ASN A 432 5.94 -30.79 -20.28
C ASN A 432 6.67 -31.23 -19.01
N LEU A 433 7.80 -30.61 -18.71
CA LEU A 433 8.30 -30.61 -17.32
C LEU A 433 7.43 -29.65 -16.49
N PRO A 434 7.40 -29.79 -15.16
CA PRO A 434 6.68 -28.87 -14.28
C PRO A 434 7.03 -27.40 -14.54
N LEU A 435 6.01 -26.61 -14.90
CA LEU A 435 6.14 -25.23 -15.38
C LEU A 435 6.33 -24.25 -14.23
N ALA A 436 5.78 -24.52 -13.04
CA ALA A 436 5.98 -23.68 -11.86
C ALA A 436 7.48 -23.63 -11.46
N GLU A 437 8.15 -24.78 -11.46
CA GLU A 437 9.57 -24.91 -11.20
C GLU A 437 10.39 -24.24 -12.31
N ALA A 438 9.97 -24.38 -13.57
CA ALA A 438 10.60 -23.68 -14.70
C ALA A 438 10.43 -22.15 -14.61
N ALA A 439 9.25 -21.65 -14.23
CA ALA A 439 8.99 -20.23 -14.05
C ALA A 439 9.88 -19.66 -12.93
N THR A 440 9.97 -20.36 -11.80
CA THR A 440 10.87 -19.99 -10.69
C THR A 440 12.32 -19.88 -11.17
N ALA A 441 12.80 -20.86 -11.95
CA ALA A 441 14.15 -20.85 -12.50
C ALA A 441 14.39 -19.71 -13.51
N LEU A 442 13.39 -19.35 -14.31
CA LEU A 442 13.47 -18.25 -15.29
C LEU A 442 13.44 -16.87 -14.62
N VAL A 443 12.68 -16.71 -13.53
CA VAL A 443 12.66 -15.47 -12.75
C VAL A 443 13.98 -15.28 -12.03
N LEU A 444 14.42 -16.29 -11.28
CA LEU A 444 15.65 -16.18 -10.50
C LEU A 444 16.86 -16.13 -11.43
N GLY A 445 16.98 -17.01 -12.42
CA GLY A 445 18.18 -17.10 -13.24
C GLY A 445 19.44 -17.26 -12.36
N ASN A 446 20.28 -16.22 -12.30
CA ASN A 446 21.44 -16.13 -11.39
C ASN A 446 21.22 -15.22 -10.17
N PHE A 447 20.05 -14.62 -10.05
CA PHE A 447 19.64 -13.80 -8.93
C PHE A 447 19.50 -14.68 -7.69
N GLN A 448 20.15 -14.25 -6.62
CA GLN A 448 19.86 -14.73 -5.29
C GLN A 448 19.08 -13.64 -4.58
N ASP A 449 17.91 -14.01 -4.04
CA ASP A 449 17.15 -13.13 -3.17
C ASP A 449 18.05 -12.60 -2.05
N LEU A 450 17.82 -11.34 -1.69
CA LEU A 450 18.56 -10.74 -0.60
C LEU A 450 18.15 -11.40 0.71
N GLU A 451 19.14 -11.86 1.46
CA GLU A 451 18.95 -12.12 2.88
C GLU A 451 18.63 -10.80 3.57
N PRO A 452 17.48 -10.68 4.25
CA PRO A 452 17.11 -9.46 4.95
C PRO A 452 18.23 -9.04 5.91
N PRO A 453 18.66 -7.78 5.89
CA PRO A 453 19.75 -7.31 6.73
C PRO A 453 19.37 -7.47 8.21
N VAL A 454 20.25 -8.06 8.99
CA VAL A 454 20.11 -8.10 10.45
C VAL A 454 20.32 -6.69 10.99
N ARG A 455 19.23 -6.00 11.29
CA ARG A 455 19.28 -4.65 11.85
C ARG A 455 19.77 -4.72 13.31
N THR A 456 21.00 -4.28 13.53
CA THR A 456 21.62 -4.29 14.87
C THR A 456 21.23 -3.02 15.63
N PRO A 457 20.66 -3.13 16.86
CA PRO A 457 20.41 -1.98 17.72
C PRO A 457 21.70 -1.18 17.97
N ALA A 458 21.55 0.13 18.19
CA ALA A 458 22.69 0.96 18.60
C ALA A 458 23.30 0.42 19.91
N ALA A 459 24.61 0.20 19.94
CA ALA A 459 25.32 -0.32 21.11
C ALA A 459 25.33 0.67 22.28
N ASP A 460 25.41 1.96 21.98
CA ASP A 460 25.43 3.07 22.93
C ASP A 460 25.00 4.38 22.25
N ALA A 461 25.09 5.49 22.97
CA ALA A 461 24.66 6.80 22.47
C ALA A 461 25.55 7.37 21.36
N ASP A 462 26.74 6.81 21.13
CA ASP A 462 27.69 7.27 20.12
C ASP A 462 27.71 6.39 18.87
N ASP A 463 27.05 5.24 18.89
CA ASP A 463 26.98 4.27 17.80
C ASP A 463 26.06 4.73 16.65
N TYR A 464 26.50 5.73 15.89
CA TYR A 464 25.88 6.21 14.66
C TYR A 464 26.92 7.00 13.83
N PRO A 465 26.78 7.08 12.49
CA PRO A 465 27.70 7.86 11.66
C PRO A 465 27.72 9.34 12.04
N LYS A 466 28.92 9.87 12.31
CA LYS A 466 29.15 11.29 12.60
C LYS A 466 29.45 12.03 11.30
N ILE A 467 28.55 12.91 10.88
CA ILE A 467 28.66 13.64 9.62
C ILE A 467 29.08 15.09 9.90
N ALA A 468 30.17 15.54 9.28
CA ALA A 468 30.73 16.88 9.50
C ALA A 468 29.77 18.00 9.07
N GLU A 469 28.96 17.75 8.03
CA GLU A 469 27.95 18.66 7.49
C GLU A 469 26.63 18.67 8.29
N THR A 470 26.61 18.07 9.48
CA THR A 470 25.43 18.14 10.37
C THR A 470 25.25 19.56 10.87
N LEU A 471 24.15 20.21 10.50
CA LEU A 471 23.81 21.56 10.94
C LEU A 471 23.09 21.57 12.29
N ALA A 472 22.26 20.56 12.54
CA ALA A 472 21.57 20.39 13.81
C ALA A 472 21.36 18.91 14.11
N HIS A 473 21.55 18.51 15.36
CA HIS A 473 21.16 17.17 15.84
C HIS A 473 20.56 17.28 17.24
N TRP A 474 19.25 17.08 17.34
CA TRP A 474 18.50 17.17 18.59
C TRP A 474 18.11 15.78 19.08
N ARG A 475 18.44 15.49 20.34
CA ARG A 475 17.99 14.28 21.04
C ARG A 475 17.09 14.66 22.20
N PHE A 476 15.87 14.12 22.19
CA PHE A 476 14.87 14.45 23.19
C PHE A 476 15.03 13.54 24.42
N VAL A 477 15.93 13.92 25.32
CA VAL A 477 16.31 13.09 26.48
C VAL A 477 16.15 13.88 27.77
N GLY A 478 15.53 13.25 28.76
CA GLY A 478 15.46 13.73 30.12
C GLY A 478 15.11 12.59 31.08
N ALA A 479 14.84 12.92 32.34
CA ALA A 479 14.44 11.93 33.33
C ALA A 479 13.04 11.38 33.01
N ALA A 480 12.96 10.12 32.57
CA ALA A 480 11.71 9.49 32.15
C ALA A 480 10.62 9.59 33.22
N GLY A 481 9.39 9.91 32.80
CA GLY A 481 8.25 10.16 33.68
C GLY A 481 8.13 11.61 34.17
N ASN A 482 9.18 12.43 34.05
CA ASN A 482 9.07 13.85 34.36
C ASN A 482 8.51 14.63 33.18
N ALA A 483 7.66 15.62 33.49
CA ALA A 483 7.26 16.61 32.51
C ALA A 483 8.48 17.45 32.07
N VAL A 484 8.51 17.87 30.82
CA VAL A 484 9.52 18.81 30.32
C VAL A 484 9.28 20.16 31.00
N ALA A 485 10.30 20.82 31.56
CA ALA A 485 10.09 22.12 32.18
C ALA A 485 9.70 23.20 31.15
N ASP A 486 8.94 24.21 31.58
CA ASP A 486 8.72 25.42 30.77
C ASP A 486 10.06 26.10 30.46
N GLY A 487 10.28 26.47 29.20
CA GLY A 487 11.57 27.01 28.73
C GLY A 487 12.74 26.03 28.76
N ALA A 488 12.52 24.73 28.94
CA ALA A 488 13.59 23.73 28.89
C ALA A 488 14.27 23.72 27.52
N THR A 489 15.60 23.54 27.52
CA THR A 489 16.41 23.49 26.30
C THR A 489 16.75 22.05 25.92
N VAL A 490 16.68 21.74 24.62
CA VAL A 490 17.29 20.56 24.00
C VAL A 490 18.49 21.04 23.22
N ALA A 491 19.68 20.59 23.65
CA ALA A 491 20.94 21.03 23.05
C ALA A 491 21.10 20.49 21.61
N ASP A 492 21.71 21.30 20.76
CA ASP A 492 22.19 20.92 19.44
C ASP A 492 23.56 20.22 19.54
N LEU A 493 23.56 18.91 19.31
CA LEU A 493 24.77 18.08 19.40
C LEU A 493 25.79 18.34 18.28
N SER A 494 25.41 19.07 17.22
CA SER A 494 26.37 19.48 16.20
C SER A 494 27.30 20.60 16.69
N GLY A 495 26.89 21.34 17.74
CA GLY A 495 27.65 22.47 18.26
C GLY A 495 27.51 23.77 17.45
N ASN A 496 26.57 23.84 16.50
CA ASN A 496 26.37 24.98 15.62
C ASN A 496 25.40 26.05 16.16
N GLY A 497 24.97 25.91 17.41
CA GLY A 497 24.13 26.91 18.10
C GLY A 497 22.67 26.87 17.68
N ASN A 498 22.18 25.71 17.22
CA ASN A 498 20.77 25.52 16.84
C ASN A 498 19.94 24.89 17.97
N ASP A 499 20.23 25.23 19.22
CA ASP A 499 19.50 24.72 20.39
C ASP A 499 17.99 24.97 20.26
N LEU A 500 17.19 24.00 20.71
CA LEU A 500 15.74 24.10 20.80
C LEU A 500 15.32 24.51 22.21
N THR A 501 14.30 25.36 22.32
CA THR A 501 13.69 25.76 23.60
C THR A 501 12.20 25.42 23.59
N ARG A 502 11.68 24.84 24.69
CA ARG A 502 10.24 24.62 24.87
C ARG A 502 9.54 25.99 24.90
N GLY A 503 8.56 26.18 24.01
CA GLY A 503 7.75 27.39 23.99
C GLY A 503 7.01 27.59 25.32
N ALA A 504 6.84 28.86 25.71
CA ALA A 504 6.10 29.20 26.91
C ALA A 504 4.64 28.69 26.83
N LEU A 505 4.13 28.14 27.93
CA LEU A 505 2.80 27.50 27.95
C LEU A 505 1.63 28.45 27.57
N ASN A 506 1.84 29.75 27.68
CA ASN A 506 0.87 30.79 27.35
C ASN A 506 1.17 31.53 26.02
N VAL A 507 1.96 30.91 25.12
CA VAL A 507 2.28 31.48 23.79
C VAL A 507 1.76 30.56 22.69
N PRO A 508 0.94 31.06 21.73
CA PRO A 508 0.37 32.41 21.69
C PRO A 508 -0.55 32.70 22.89
N PRO A 509 -0.96 33.96 23.16
CA PRO A 509 -1.74 34.31 24.36
C PRO A 509 -3.03 33.51 24.61
N THR A 510 -3.59 32.89 23.57
CA THR A 510 -4.76 32.00 23.65
C THR A 510 -4.42 30.55 23.96
N ASN A 511 -3.14 30.23 24.15
CA ASN A 511 -2.65 28.89 24.36
C ASN A 511 -3.07 28.40 25.75
N THR A 512 -3.56 27.16 25.79
CA THR A 512 -4.03 26.46 27.00
C THR A 512 -3.12 25.27 27.33
N ALA A 513 -1.86 25.32 26.89
CA ALA A 513 -0.87 24.30 27.12
C ALA A 513 -0.68 24.00 28.61
N GLN A 514 -0.40 22.74 28.91
CA GLN A 514 -0.12 22.26 30.25
C GLN A 514 1.31 21.73 30.31
N LEU A 515 1.92 21.79 31.49
CA LEU A 515 3.27 21.27 31.69
C LEU A 515 3.36 19.78 31.27
N SER A 516 2.31 19.01 31.57
CA SER A 516 2.18 17.58 31.26
C SER A 516 1.99 17.23 29.77
N ASP A 517 1.83 18.22 28.89
CA ASP A 517 1.73 18.00 27.44
C ASP A 517 2.98 17.35 26.86
N LEU A 518 4.14 17.67 27.44
CA LEU A 518 5.42 17.09 27.08
C LEU A 518 5.97 16.30 28.26
N GLN A 519 6.27 15.02 28.04
CA GLN A 519 6.89 14.16 29.04
C GLN A 519 8.12 13.46 28.47
N TRP A 520 9.21 13.44 29.23
CA TRP A 520 10.35 12.59 28.89
C TRP A 520 9.96 11.12 29.07
N VAL A 521 10.33 10.28 28.11
CA VAL A 521 10.08 8.84 28.17
C VAL A 521 11.32 8.06 27.75
N GLY A 522 11.46 6.85 28.30
CA GLY A 522 12.57 5.94 27.95
C GLY A 522 12.30 5.11 26.70
N ASP A 523 11.07 5.17 26.16
CA ASP A 523 10.72 4.47 24.92
C ASP A 523 11.40 5.14 23.71
N LYS A 524 11.79 4.33 22.73
CA LYS A 524 12.50 4.78 21.54
C LYS A 524 12.47 3.73 20.43
N HIS A 525 12.73 4.17 19.20
CA HIS A 525 13.05 3.25 18.12
C HIS A 525 14.32 2.45 18.44
N PHE A 526 14.33 1.15 18.19
CA PHE A 526 15.44 0.26 18.54
C PHE A 526 16.76 0.57 17.82
N LEU A 527 16.70 1.25 16.66
CA LEU A 527 17.88 1.75 15.92
C LEU A 527 18.28 3.17 16.27
N SER A 528 17.50 3.88 17.09
CA SER A 528 17.89 5.21 17.58
C SER A 528 19.01 5.04 18.61
N ALA A 529 20.10 5.77 18.42
CA ALA A 529 21.18 5.85 19.39
C ALA A 529 20.82 6.77 20.57
N SER A 530 19.79 7.60 20.44
CA SER A 530 19.24 8.34 21.57
C SER A 530 18.81 7.38 22.69
N PRO A 531 19.04 7.68 23.99
CA PRO A 531 18.61 6.84 25.11
C PRO A 531 17.11 6.95 25.43
N GLY A 532 16.35 7.83 24.78
CA GLY A 532 14.92 8.01 25.02
C GLY A 532 14.24 8.91 24.00
N SER A 533 13.09 9.44 24.37
CA SER A 533 12.29 10.37 23.55
C SER A 533 11.47 11.34 24.41
N VAL A 534 10.73 12.22 23.74
CA VAL A 534 9.68 13.04 24.36
C VAL A 534 8.32 12.67 23.78
N SER A 535 7.34 12.48 24.66
CA SER A 535 5.92 12.32 24.31
C SER A 535 5.22 13.66 24.22
N PHE A 536 4.53 13.90 23.12
CA PHE A 536 3.55 14.95 22.93
C PHE A 536 2.15 14.38 23.16
N ARG A 537 1.40 14.95 24.11
CA ARG A 537 0.15 14.38 24.65
C ARG A 537 -1.09 15.21 24.40
N ASN A 538 -0.97 16.32 23.68
CA ASN A 538 -2.08 17.17 23.30
C ASN A 538 -2.53 16.86 21.86
N ALA A 539 -3.83 16.94 21.59
CA ALA A 539 -4.38 16.72 20.26
C ALA A 539 -4.07 17.90 19.30
N SER A 540 -4.13 17.64 17.99
CA SER A 540 -4.12 18.71 16.97
C SER A 540 -5.44 19.48 17.02
N GLY A 541 -5.47 20.74 16.60
CA GLY A 541 -6.71 21.53 16.46
C GLY A 541 -7.33 22.12 17.75
N ALA A 542 -6.88 21.74 18.94
CA ALA A 542 -7.23 22.44 20.18
C ALA A 542 -6.38 23.72 20.36
N PRO A 543 -6.84 24.72 21.14
CA PRO A 543 -5.98 25.84 21.54
C PRO A 543 -4.87 25.43 22.53
N ARG A 544 -4.61 24.13 22.70
CA ARG A 544 -3.63 23.54 23.63
C ARG A 544 -2.45 23.03 22.81
N LEU A 545 -1.33 23.74 22.88
CA LEU A 545 -0.18 23.51 22.01
C LEU A 545 1.13 23.57 22.80
N SER A 546 1.86 22.46 22.87
CA SER A 546 3.25 22.46 23.36
C SER A 546 4.20 22.08 22.23
N TYR A 547 5.33 22.78 22.15
CA TYR A 547 6.29 22.64 21.07
C TYR A 547 7.68 23.10 21.52
N PHE A 548 8.69 22.79 20.71
CA PHE A 548 10.02 23.36 20.80
C PHE A 548 10.28 24.29 19.62
N HIS A 549 11.16 25.27 19.79
CA HIS A 549 11.58 26.15 18.70
C HIS A 549 13.05 26.56 18.81
N THR A 550 13.69 26.87 17.68
CA THR A 550 15.02 27.49 17.67
C THR A 550 14.96 28.95 18.17
N ALA A 551 16.09 29.50 18.60
CA ALA A 551 16.20 30.93 18.86
C ALA A 551 16.07 31.73 17.54
N ALA A 552 15.61 32.98 17.60
CA ALA A 552 15.43 33.82 16.41
C ALA A 552 16.72 34.00 15.57
N GLY A 553 17.89 34.00 16.21
CA GLY A 553 19.20 34.11 15.54
C GLY A 553 19.95 32.79 15.34
N ALA A 554 19.27 31.64 15.44
CA ALA A 554 19.91 30.34 15.20
C ALA A 554 20.36 30.23 13.73
N PRO A 555 21.61 29.82 13.42
CA PRO A 555 22.12 29.77 12.05
C PRO A 555 21.26 28.97 11.06
N LEU A 556 20.62 27.88 11.52
CA LEU A 556 19.72 27.06 10.72
C LEU A 556 18.50 27.84 10.18
N ASN A 557 18.09 28.92 10.85
CA ASN A 557 16.97 29.75 10.40
C ASN A 557 17.26 30.44 9.07
N ALA A 558 18.52 30.74 8.75
CA ALA A 558 18.92 31.39 7.50
C ALA A 558 19.31 30.40 6.39
N GLU A 559 19.48 29.11 6.70
CA GLU A 559 20.05 28.12 5.77
C GLU A 559 19.15 27.88 4.54
N THR A 560 19.77 27.85 3.36
CA THR A 560 19.10 27.67 2.06
C THR A 560 19.30 26.29 1.46
N PHE A 561 20.26 25.50 1.97
CA PHE A 561 20.55 24.14 1.54
C PHE A 561 20.86 24.04 0.04
N ASP A 562 21.67 24.98 -0.49
CA ASP A 562 21.99 25.02 -1.93
C ASP A 562 22.78 23.78 -2.40
N SER A 563 23.42 23.05 -1.48
CA SER A 563 24.09 21.76 -1.73
C SER A 563 23.19 20.55 -1.49
N GLY A 564 21.88 20.77 -1.32
CA GLY A 564 20.93 19.73 -0.93
C GLY A 564 20.86 19.55 0.58
N TYR A 565 20.11 18.54 1.01
CA TYR A 565 19.94 18.26 2.42
C TYR A 565 19.56 16.81 2.70
N THR A 566 19.81 16.39 3.93
CA THR A 566 19.15 15.24 4.53
C THR A 566 18.53 15.64 5.85
N VAL A 567 17.25 15.29 6.03
CA VAL A 567 16.54 15.43 7.30
C VAL A 567 16.08 14.06 7.77
N GLU A 568 16.45 13.69 8.98
CA GLU A 568 16.08 12.42 9.60
C GLU A 568 15.28 12.65 10.86
N ALA A 569 14.28 11.81 11.11
CA ALA A 569 13.51 11.80 12.34
C ALA A 569 13.15 10.38 12.75
N PHE A 570 13.21 10.10 14.05
CA PHE A 570 12.56 8.93 14.64
C PHE A 570 11.28 9.37 15.32
N VAL A 571 10.15 8.85 14.85
CA VAL A 571 8.81 9.24 15.29
C VAL A 571 7.94 8.02 15.57
N LYS A 572 7.00 8.15 16.50
CA LYS A 572 5.93 7.17 16.72
C LYS A 572 4.62 7.92 16.89
N LEU A 573 3.58 7.53 16.14
CA LEU A 573 2.26 8.11 16.33
C LEU A 573 1.55 7.46 17.52
N ASP A 574 0.82 8.25 18.30
CA ASP A 574 0.03 7.71 19.41
C ASP A 574 -1.11 6.80 18.91
N LYS A 575 -1.37 5.72 19.63
CA LYS A 575 -2.47 4.78 19.34
C LYS A 575 -3.86 5.40 19.29
N ASN A 576 -4.06 6.56 19.92
CA ASN A 576 -5.32 7.27 19.98
C ASN A 576 -5.45 8.34 18.89
N TRP A 577 -4.52 8.42 17.93
CA TRP A 577 -4.66 9.31 16.78
C TRP A 577 -5.97 9.03 16.03
N THR A 578 -6.70 10.08 15.67
CA THR A 578 -7.84 10.01 14.75
C THR A 578 -7.77 11.15 13.74
N ALA A 579 -8.39 10.98 12.56
CA ALA A 579 -8.45 12.04 11.56
C ALA A 579 -9.15 13.31 12.11
N ASP A 580 -10.22 13.14 12.88
CA ASP A 580 -11.02 14.25 13.43
C ASP A 580 -10.21 15.12 14.40
N THR A 581 -9.31 14.52 15.17
CA THR A 581 -8.58 15.22 16.24
C THR A 581 -7.12 15.49 15.91
N ASN A 582 -6.53 14.82 14.92
CA ASN A 582 -5.09 14.83 14.71
C ASN A 582 -4.65 14.94 13.25
N ALA A 583 -5.58 15.09 12.30
CA ALA A 583 -5.21 15.42 10.93
C ALA A 583 -4.34 16.69 10.88
N TRP A 584 -3.37 16.67 9.96
CA TRP A 584 -2.46 17.79 9.68
C TRP A 584 -1.57 18.21 10.85
N MET A 585 -1.35 17.31 11.82
CA MET A 585 -0.37 17.52 12.89
C MET A 585 1.07 17.57 12.36
N ASN A 586 1.97 18.26 13.06
CA ASN A 586 3.31 18.56 12.52
C ASN A 586 4.43 18.01 13.41
N ILE A 587 5.30 17.19 12.82
CA ILE A 587 6.55 16.72 13.44
C ILE A 587 7.51 17.90 13.54
N MET A 588 7.74 18.60 12.42
CA MET A 588 8.64 19.74 12.34
C MET A 588 8.17 20.75 11.28
N THR A 589 8.46 22.03 11.46
CA THR A 589 8.08 23.10 10.53
C THR A 589 9.11 24.23 10.56
N ARG A 590 9.35 24.89 9.42
CA ARG A 590 10.04 26.18 9.38
C ARG A 590 8.98 27.28 9.40
N GLY A 591 9.04 28.19 10.35
CA GLY A 591 7.96 29.16 10.59
C GLY A 591 7.69 30.13 9.42
N GLY A 592 6.54 30.80 9.49
CA GLY A 592 6.15 31.85 8.58
C GLY A 592 5.20 31.40 7.46
N ARG A 593 5.10 32.23 6.42
CA ARG A 593 4.19 32.04 5.27
C ARG A 593 4.98 32.09 3.99
N ARG A 594 5.08 30.96 3.27
CA ARG A 594 5.93 30.86 2.08
C ARG A 594 5.58 31.85 0.96
N GLY A 595 4.34 32.33 0.91
CA GLY A 595 3.95 33.43 0.01
C GLY A 595 4.70 34.76 0.24
N ASN A 596 5.37 34.92 1.39
CA ASN A 596 6.22 36.08 1.67
C ASN A 596 7.66 35.88 1.17
N ILE A 597 8.02 34.69 0.69
CA ILE A 597 9.34 34.43 0.10
C ILE A 597 9.41 35.17 -1.25
N PRO A 598 10.43 36.02 -1.49
CA PRO A 598 10.57 36.72 -2.74
C PRO A 598 10.60 35.77 -3.95
N GLY A 599 9.70 35.99 -4.90
CA GLY A 599 9.60 35.19 -6.12
C GLY A 599 8.83 33.88 -5.97
N PHE A 600 8.21 33.61 -4.82
CA PHE A 600 7.43 32.38 -4.62
C PHE A 600 6.22 32.27 -5.56
N SER A 601 6.00 31.07 -6.09
CA SER A 601 4.83 30.73 -6.90
C SER A 601 4.15 29.46 -6.38
N GLY A 602 2.82 29.47 -6.32
CA GLY A 602 2.01 28.36 -5.80
C GLY A 602 1.08 28.78 -4.66
N GLY A 603 0.54 27.81 -3.91
CA GLY A 603 -0.36 28.08 -2.78
C GLY A 603 0.36 28.79 -1.63
N PRO A 604 0.09 30.08 -1.35
CA PRO A 604 0.96 30.90 -0.50
C PRO A 604 0.86 30.62 1.02
N GLN A 605 -0.16 29.90 1.47
CA GLN A 605 -0.55 29.81 2.87
C GLN A 605 0.38 28.95 3.74
N SER A 606 0.96 27.88 3.18
CA SER A 606 1.80 26.96 3.94
C SER A 606 3.11 27.63 4.42
N PRO A 607 3.77 27.08 5.45
CA PRO A 607 5.12 27.48 5.81
C PRO A 607 6.16 27.15 4.71
N PRO A 608 7.38 27.71 4.78
CA PRO A 608 8.49 27.31 3.92
C PRO A 608 8.83 25.80 4.01
N LEU A 609 8.60 25.16 5.14
CA LEU A 609 8.71 23.70 5.32
C LEU A 609 7.57 23.22 6.22
N GLN A 610 6.91 22.16 5.79
CA GLN A 610 5.94 21.40 6.57
C GLN A 610 6.33 19.91 6.56
N PHE A 611 6.65 19.37 7.75
CA PHE A 611 6.84 17.94 7.98
C PHE A 611 5.67 17.46 8.85
N ALA A 612 4.62 16.94 8.21
CA ALA A 612 3.30 16.74 8.81
C ALA A 612 2.76 15.32 8.63
N ILE A 613 1.67 15.02 9.32
CA ILE A 613 0.87 13.80 9.16
C ILE A 613 -0.54 14.19 8.66
N SER A 614 -0.96 13.61 7.54
CA SER A 614 -2.24 13.90 6.89
C SER A 614 -3.45 13.31 7.61
N ASN A 615 -4.66 13.59 7.10
CA ASN A 615 -5.88 12.92 7.52
C ASN A 615 -5.94 11.43 7.16
N LEU A 616 -5.07 10.96 6.26
CA LEU A 616 -4.93 9.54 5.89
C LEU A 616 -3.76 8.87 6.62
N ARG A 617 -3.20 9.52 7.65
CA ARG A 617 -1.97 9.10 8.33
C ARG A 617 -0.80 8.94 7.36
N GLU A 618 -0.71 9.77 6.34
CA GLU A 618 0.47 9.81 5.47
C GLU A 618 1.45 10.85 6.01
N VAL A 619 2.74 10.55 5.95
CA VAL A 619 3.79 11.53 6.14
C VAL A 619 3.80 12.48 4.96
N GLN A 620 3.76 13.77 5.24
CA GLN A 620 3.93 14.85 4.27
C GLN A 620 5.26 15.54 4.52
N TRP A 621 6.04 15.73 3.46
CA TRP A 621 7.16 16.67 3.44
C TRP A 621 6.90 17.69 2.33
N GLU A 622 6.39 18.86 2.68
CA GLU A 622 6.13 19.96 1.75
C GLU A 622 7.14 21.09 1.98
N VAL A 623 7.80 21.54 0.91
CA VAL A 623 8.78 22.63 0.96
C VAL A 623 8.48 23.70 -0.07
N ALA A 624 8.83 24.93 0.25
CA ALA A 624 9.21 25.93 -0.75
C ALA A 624 10.67 25.69 -1.12
N THR A 625 10.92 25.30 -2.36
CA THR A 625 12.26 25.04 -2.89
C THR A 625 13.06 26.33 -3.00
N GLN A 626 14.38 26.24 -2.83
CA GLN A 626 15.25 27.41 -2.90
C GLN A 626 15.51 27.84 -4.34
N ASP A 627 15.71 26.91 -5.26
CA ASP A 627 16.15 27.23 -6.62
C ASP A 627 15.04 27.87 -7.47
N ASN A 628 13.85 27.26 -7.52
CA ASN A 628 12.73 27.70 -8.36
C ASN A 628 11.58 28.34 -7.59
N LYS A 629 11.68 28.45 -6.24
CA LYS A 629 10.69 29.09 -5.37
C LYS A 629 9.27 28.55 -5.59
N ALA A 630 9.15 27.25 -5.79
CA ALA A 630 7.88 26.56 -5.99
C ALA A 630 7.56 25.62 -4.82
N SER A 631 6.28 25.25 -4.67
CA SER A 631 5.92 24.17 -3.76
C SER A 631 6.30 22.81 -4.35
N ARG A 632 6.89 21.96 -3.52
CA ARG A 632 7.17 20.55 -3.80
C ARG A 632 6.77 19.72 -2.60
N THR A 633 6.16 18.56 -2.84
CA THR A 633 5.63 17.73 -1.77
C THR A 633 5.93 16.26 -2.01
N ASN A 634 6.48 15.63 -0.98
CA ASN A 634 6.56 14.17 -0.86
C ASN A 634 5.42 13.66 0.03
N TRP A 635 4.97 12.45 -0.27
CA TRP A 635 3.98 11.73 0.53
C TRP A 635 4.43 10.29 0.77
N SER A 636 4.29 9.79 1.99
CA SER A 636 4.33 8.34 2.21
C SER A 636 2.98 7.70 1.93
N GLY A 637 2.91 6.36 2.00
CA GLY A 637 1.65 5.68 2.28
C GLY A 637 1.21 5.88 3.73
N GLU A 638 0.12 5.24 4.11
CA GLU A 638 -0.39 5.25 5.49
C GLU A 638 0.66 4.69 6.48
N ILE A 639 0.82 5.37 7.62
CA ILE A 639 1.71 4.93 8.71
C ILE A 639 0.92 4.38 9.91
N MET A 640 1.48 3.33 10.50
CA MET A 640 0.86 2.62 11.61
C MET A 640 0.99 3.37 12.94
N LEU A 641 -0.06 3.27 13.75
CA LEU A 641 -0.05 3.81 15.11
C LEU A 641 0.75 2.89 16.04
N ASP A 642 1.23 3.46 17.14
CA ASP A 642 2.01 2.78 18.18
C ASP A 642 3.23 2.01 17.65
N THR A 643 3.76 2.46 16.50
CA THR A 643 4.92 1.87 15.83
C THR A 643 5.95 2.95 15.59
N TRP A 644 7.18 2.72 16.07
CA TRP A 644 8.29 3.61 15.80
C TRP A 644 8.75 3.49 14.34
N LEU A 645 9.04 4.64 13.74
CA LEU A 645 9.50 4.79 12.36
C LEU A 645 10.73 5.70 12.31
N HIS A 646 11.72 5.31 11.53
CA HIS A 646 12.76 6.18 10.98
C HIS A 646 12.27 6.75 9.66
N ILE A 647 12.32 8.07 9.54
CA ILE A 647 12.01 8.79 8.30
C ILE A 647 13.28 9.53 7.90
N ALA A 648 13.73 9.35 6.65
CA ALA A 648 14.81 10.14 6.06
C ALA A 648 14.30 10.85 4.80
N ILE A 649 14.58 12.13 4.67
CA ILE A 649 14.24 12.96 3.52
C ILE A 649 15.53 13.45 2.90
N VAL A 650 15.80 13.07 1.65
CA VAL A 650 17.04 13.37 0.94
C VAL A 650 16.74 14.24 -0.27
N ASN A 651 17.14 15.51 -0.25
CA ASN A 651 17.12 16.39 -1.43
C ASN A 651 18.50 16.39 -2.08
N ASP A 652 18.55 15.96 -3.33
CA ASP A 652 19.78 15.86 -4.11
C ASP A 652 19.74 16.83 -5.31
N PRO A 653 20.54 17.91 -5.30
CA PRO A 653 20.61 18.85 -6.42
C PRO A 653 21.08 18.24 -7.73
N ALA A 654 21.81 17.11 -7.71
CA ALA A 654 22.28 16.45 -8.92
C ALA A 654 21.11 15.83 -9.71
N THR A 655 20.13 15.27 -8.99
CA THR A 655 18.91 14.69 -9.58
C THR A 655 17.73 15.65 -9.58
N ARG A 656 17.84 16.78 -8.86
CA ARG A 656 16.75 17.73 -8.58
C ARG A 656 15.53 17.05 -7.94
N ALA A 657 15.75 15.94 -7.24
CA ALA A 657 14.71 15.16 -6.60
C ALA A 657 14.84 15.24 -5.08
N THR A 658 13.70 15.19 -4.40
CA THR A 658 13.63 14.92 -2.97
C THR A 658 13.05 13.53 -2.80
N THR A 659 13.78 12.61 -2.18
CA THR A 659 13.32 11.25 -1.92
C THR A 659 13.00 11.08 -0.44
N MET A 660 11.81 10.61 -0.13
CA MET A 660 11.43 10.22 1.23
C MET A 660 11.62 8.73 1.40
N TYR A 661 12.24 8.35 2.52
CA TYR A 661 12.42 6.98 2.96
C TYR A 661 11.68 6.78 4.27
N VAL A 662 10.88 5.72 4.36
CA VAL A 662 10.24 5.28 5.61
C VAL A 662 10.82 3.90 5.93
N GLU A 663 11.43 3.77 7.10
CA GLU A 663 12.16 2.56 7.50
C GLU A 663 13.21 2.14 6.46
N GLY A 664 13.81 3.11 5.78
CA GLY A 664 14.79 2.90 4.71
C GLY A 664 14.21 2.49 3.34
N ALA A 665 12.90 2.32 3.22
CA ALA A 665 12.23 2.08 1.95
C ALA A 665 11.93 3.42 1.24
N PRO A 666 12.43 3.67 0.02
CA PRO A 666 11.99 4.84 -0.75
C PRO A 666 10.49 4.73 -1.08
N VAL A 667 9.73 5.79 -0.76
CA VAL A 667 8.30 5.89 -1.10
C VAL A 667 8.12 6.27 -2.58
N LEU A 668 6.91 6.12 -3.14
CA LEU A 668 6.65 6.41 -4.56
C LEU A 668 6.25 7.86 -4.85
N ARG A 669 5.66 8.58 -3.89
CA ARG A 669 5.18 9.96 -4.12
C ARG A 669 6.29 10.94 -3.78
N ASN A 670 7.36 10.94 -4.57
CA ASN A 670 8.47 11.87 -4.39
C ASN A 670 8.34 13.13 -5.23
N ALA A 671 8.93 14.21 -4.72
CA ALA A 671 8.99 15.46 -5.46
C ALA A 671 10.21 15.51 -6.38
N VAL A 672 9.99 16.02 -7.59
CA VAL A 672 11.04 16.30 -8.58
C VAL A 672 11.05 17.79 -8.93
N ASP A 673 12.06 18.22 -9.67
CA ASP A 673 12.26 19.60 -10.09
C ASP A 673 12.28 20.57 -8.89
N GLY A 674 13.22 20.36 -7.97
CA GLY A 674 13.43 21.25 -6.83
C GLY A 674 14.71 20.97 -6.07
N SER A 675 15.38 22.03 -5.62
CA SER A 675 16.61 21.92 -4.82
C SER A 675 16.66 22.97 -3.71
N GLY A 676 17.21 22.55 -2.57
CA GLY A 676 17.31 23.36 -1.37
C GLY A 676 15.96 23.71 -0.74
N LEU A 677 16.01 24.56 0.29
CA LEU A 677 14.85 24.92 1.10
C LEU A 677 14.86 26.43 1.32
N ALA A 678 13.90 27.12 0.73
CA ALA A 678 13.79 28.58 0.82
C ALA A 678 13.48 29.03 2.25
N THR A 679 13.90 30.25 2.58
CA THR A 679 13.83 30.78 3.95
C THR A 679 13.16 32.14 4.03
N LEU A 680 12.59 32.41 5.21
CA LEU A 680 12.19 33.74 5.69
C LEU A 680 13.07 34.21 6.87
N ASP A 681 14.11 33.45 7.21
CA ASP A 681 14.91 33.62 8.44
C ASP A 681 14.09 33.48 9.74
N GLU A 682 13.02 32.70 9.68
CA GLU A 682 12.13 32.42 10.80
C GLU A 682 12.55 31.14 11.55
N PRO A 683 12.21 31.01 12.85
CA PRO A 683 12.54 29.84 13.65
C PRO A 683 11.99 28.53 13.09
N TRP A 684 12.68 27.43 13.42
CA TRP A 684 12.18 26.07 13.25
C TRP A 684 11.40 25.66 14.49
N TYR A 685 10.37 24.84 14.30
CA TYR A 685 9.46 24.36 15.34
C TYR A 685 9.38 22.84 15.27
N VAL A 686 9.42 22.18 16.43
CA VAL A 686 9.18 20.74 16.57
C VAL A 686 7.92 20.52 17.39
N GLY A 687 6.97 19.78 16.84
CA GLY A 687 5.66 19.52 17.44
C GLY A 687 4.59 20.59 17.19
N ALA A 688 4.81 21.52 16.25
CA ALA A 688 3.83 22.53 15.84
C ALA A 688 3.98 22.89 14.35
N GLY A 689 2.86 23.27 13.73
CA GLY A 689 2.76 23.75 12.36
C GLY A 689 2.31 25.20 12.26
N PHE A 690 2.16 25.68 11.02
CA PHE A 690 1.76 27.05 10.70
C PHE A 690 0.77 27.06 9.55
N TRP A 691 -0.09 28.08 9.51
CA TRP A 691 -0.98 28.31 8.39
C TRP A 691 -1.23 29.80 8.20
N ASP A 692 -1.03 30.28 6.97
CA ASP A 692 -1.36 31.62 6.49
C ASP A 692 -0.86 32.77 7.38
N ALA A 693 0.42 32.73 7.78
CA ALA A 693 1.06 33.68 8.70
C ALA A 693 0.42 33.77 10.11
N GLY A 694 -0.39 32.78 10.49
CA GLY A 694 -0.92 32.64 11.84
C GLY A 694 0.15 32.24 12.87
N PRO A 695 -0.21 32.23 14.17
CA PRO A 695 0.65 31.69 15.21
C PRO A 695 0.86 30.17 15.05
N PRO A 696 1.82 29.57 15.77
CA PRO A 696 1.96 28.12 15.84
C PRO A 696 0.62 27.44 16.15
N SER A 697 0.33 26.34 15.45
CA SER A 697 -0.90 25.56 15.56
C SER A 697 -0.64 24.07 15.26
N ASN A 698 -1.69 23.26 15.11
CA ASN A 698 -1.62 21.88 14.61
C ASN A 698 -0.52 21.01 15.27
N GLY A 699 -0.63 20.88 16.59
CA GLY A 699 0.37 20.19 17.42
C GLY A 699 0.48 18.69 17.13
N PHE A 700 1.62 18.11 17.49
CA PHE A 700 1.89 16.68 17.34
C PHE A 700 1.28 15.85 18.46
N LEU A 701 0.85 14.62 18.14
CA LEU A 701 0.45 13.60 19.10
C LEU A 701 1.26 12.32 18.84
N GLY A 702 2.15 11.97 19.78
CA GLY A 702 3.07 10.86 19.62
C GLY A 702 4.42 11.12 20.28
N ASP A 703 5.41 10.30 19.94
CA ASP A 703 6.76 10.38 20.49
C ASP A 703 7.79 10.77 19.41
N ILE A 704 8.77 11.60 19.77
CA ILE A 704 9.92 11.96 18.91
C ILE A 704 11.23 11.67 19.68
N SER A 705 12.10 10.83 19.12
CA SER A 705 13.35 10.42 19.78
C SER A 705 14.54 11.31 19.43
N GLU A 706 14.82 11.47 18.14
CA GLU A 706 15.85 12.37 17.65
C GLU A 706 15.54 12.88 16.24
N ILE A 707 16.06 14.07 15.93
CA ILE A 707 16.00 14.70 14.61
C ILE A 707 17.41 15.17 14.23
N ARG A 708 17.84 14.91 12.99
CA ARG A 708 19.11 15.37 12.44
C ARG A 708 18.89 16.10 11.11
N VAL A 709 19.57 17.23 10.93
CA VAL A 709 19.55 18.03 9.71
C VAL A 709 20.98 18.19 9.20
N VAL A 710 21.20 17.82 7.93
CA VAL A 710 22.52 17.80 7.28
C VAL A 710 22.47 18.59 5.98
N SER A 711 23.49 19.39 5.68
CA SER A 711 23.55 20.27 4.50
C SER A 711 24.01 19.60 3.19
N ARG A 712 23.79 18.29 3.07
CA ARG A 712 24.01 17.52 1.84
C ARG A 712 23.12 16.27 1.79
N PRO A 713 22.87 15.70 0.60
CA PRO A 713 22.27 14.38 0.51
C PRO A 713 23.18 13.31 1.15
N LEU A 714 22.57 12.39 1.90
CA LEU A 714 23.22 11.26 2.56
C LEU A 714 22.80 9.94 1.94
N ALA A 715 23.75 9.03 1.81
CA ALA A 715 23.46 7.63 1.48
C ALA A 715 22.96 6.85 2.72
N PRO A 716 22.25 5.71 2.56
CA PRO A 716 21.75 4.90 3.68
C PRO A 716 22.81 4.50 4.72
N ALA A 717 24.06 4.26 4.29
CA ALA A 717 25.17 3.93 5.17
C ALA A 717 25.60 5.09 6.11
N GLU A 718 25.14 6.31 5.83
CA GLU A 718 25.45 7.52 6.60
C GLU A 718 24.31 7.93 7.54
N TRP A 719 23.15 7.26 7.48
CA TRP A 719 21.97 7.57 8.29
C TRP A 719 22.14 7.19 9.76
N LEU A 720 21.30 7.75 10.63
CA LEU A 720 21.28 7.46 12.07
C LEU A 720 20.97 5.99 12.40
N THR A 721 20.36 5.26 11.44
CA THR A 721 20.07 3.83 11.55
C THR A 721 21.27 2.94 11.24
N ALA A 722 22.30 3.47 10.59
CA ALA A 722 23.56 2.76 10.39
C ALA A 722 24.38 2.76 11.69
N ARG A 723 25.32 1.81 11.78
CA ARG A 723 26.23 1.67 12.92
C ARG A 723 27.60 2.21 12.56
N GLU A 724 28.31 2.73 13.55
CA GLU A 724 29.69 3.17 13.33
C GLU A 724 30.54 1.94 12.99
N THR A 725 31.28 1.98 11.88
CA THR A 725 32.32 0.98 11.61
C THR A 725 33.40 1.15 12.67
N ARG A 726 33.35 0.30 13.71
CA ARG A 726 34.32 0.25 14.80
C ARG A 726 35.58 -0.51 14.43
#